data_AF-A0A0C3BNC9-F1
#
_entry.id   AF-A0A0C3BNC9-F1
#
_cell.length_a   1.000
_cell.length_b   1.000
_cell.length_c   1.000
_cell.angle_alpha   90.00
_cell.angle_beta   90.00
_cell.angle_gamma   90.00
#
_symmetry.space_group_name_H-M   'P 1'
#
loop_
_entity.id
_entity.type
_entity.pdbx_description
1 polymer ?
#
loop_
_entity_poly.entity_id
_entity_poly.type
_entity_poly.pdbx_seq_one_letter_code
_entity_poly.pdbx_strand_id
1 'polypeptide(L)'
;MTATDPTTQSNYTRIHTEHLELHWTLDWERTRILGSATHHLKASEDGVKEVILDTSFLDIEKVEIGGESVQFTLGDRHPVMGQALTIPLSTLTKGQEVKVTIQYATTGECTALQWLDKQQTAGKSHGYLFSQCQPIYARSIAPLQDSPSVKITYNACVKSVLPVVMSAIRVSPPSSTRHAGKTFGADEVEYTFKQPTPIAPYLLAIASGNIAFKPFVVPSGVNWTSGVWTEPEMMDSSFWEFSEDTPKFVAEAEKILIPYHWGVYDILVLPPSFPYGGMENACLTFLTPTLLSGDRALVDVIAHELTHSYFGNGITQKDATAFWLNEGWTTYFERVLQQVLHGPLARDFSYIIGSKALVDSLRAYESRPKYQRLVIDFEYGEDPDDAYSSIPYEKGANFLLYLERQLGGLDVFLKYAQDYVKTFVGKSIGTETWKTHLYSYFRANGGEEKVAVLDSVNWDAWLYGEGLKLPVEMEYDTTLATQAFELAARWDASRRENVHHLNFKESDIAGWNTNQLIVFLEKLGSIAPLPATHVHALTDIYHFNETKNAEVGLRWFELALISPAATDFAQSAAAWVVDPNSLKGRMKFCRPVFRCIFKVDPRLATKTFEENKTAFHPIARKLIAKDLNVAEVKGA
;
A
#
# COMPACT_ATOMS: atom_id res chain seq x y z
N MET A 1 -16.89 27.23 -6.40
CA MET A 1 -16.01 26.56 -7.39
C MET A 1 -15.35 25.42 -6.65
N THR A 2 -15.60 24.17 -7.03
CA THR A 2 -14.83 23.05 -6.49
C THR A 2 -13.38 23.27 -6.90
N ALA A 3 -12.48 23.42 -5.93
CA ALA A 3 -11.04 23.51 -6.20
C ALA A 3 -10.64 22.28 -7.03
N THR A 4 -9.95 22.52 -8.14
CA THR A 4 -9.33 21.48 -8.97
C THR A 4 -8.24 20.78 -8.16
N ASP A 5 -7.99 19.51 -8.46
CA ASP A 5 -6.93 18.75 -7.82
C ASP A 5 -5.57 19.49 -7.96
N PRO A 6 -4.89 19.84 -6.86
CA PRO A 6 -3.66 20.62 -6.90
C PRO A 6 -2.45 19.85 -7.43
N THR A 7 -2.58 18.55 -7.71
CA THR A 7 -1.47 17.65 -8.06
C THR A 7 -1.44 17.23 -9.53
N THR A 8 -2.31 17.81 -10.35
CA THR A 8 -2.40 17.56 -11.80
C THR A 8 -2.33 18.87 -12.59
N GLN A 9 -1.69 18.81 -13.76
CA GLN A 9 -1.70 19.86 -14.77
C GLN A 9 -2.77 19.62 -15.85
N SER A 10 -3.44 18.46 -15.81
CA SER A 10 -4.44 18.06 -16.79
C SER A 10 -5.71 18.91 -16.72
N ASN A 11 -6.41 19.05 -17.85
CA ASN A 11 -7.69 19.77 -17.93
C ASN A 11 -8.90 18.83 -17.77
N TYR A 12 -8.79 17.83 -16.87
CA TYR A 12 -9.73 16.71 -16.74
C TYR A 12 -11.19 17.10 -16.45
N THR A 13 -11.43 18.28 -15.90
CA THR A 13 -12.78 18.80 -15.67
C THR A 13 -13.47 19.26 -16.95
N ARG A 14 -12.71 19.56 -18.01
CA ARG A 14 -13.22 20.07 -19.30
C ARG A 14 -13.36 18.96 -20.34
N ILE A 15 -12.46 17.99 -20.32
CA ILE A 15 -12.46 16.80 -21.17
C ILE A 15 -11.83 15.66 -20.37
N HIS A 16 -12.41 14.46 -20.38
CA HIS A 16 -11.88 13.34 -19.59
C HIS A 16 -11.80 12.06 -20.42
N THR A 17 -10.87 11.19 -20.04
CA THR A 17 -10.72 9.84 -20.58
C THR A 17 -11.79 8.94 -19.98
N GLU A 18 -12.60 8.26 -20.82
CA GLU A 18 -13.54 7.22 -20.36
C GLU A 18 -12.93 5.81 -20.52
N HIS A 19 -12.11 5.61 -21.56
CA HIS A 19 -11.43 4.35 -21.86
C HIS A 19 -9.99 4.57 -22.35
N LEU A 20 -9.10 3.66 -21.97
CA LEU A 20 -7.70 3.65 -22.38
C LEU A 20 -7.34 2.32 -23.06
N GLU A 21 -6.72 2.38 -24.23
CA GLU A 21 -6.10 1.21 -24.86
C GLU A 21 -4.58 1.35 -24.78
N LEU A 22 -3.93 0.39 -24.14
CA LEU A 22 -2.49 0.34 -23.96
C LEU A 22 -1.89 -0.73 -24.87
N HIS A 23 -0.94 -0.35 -25.71
CA HIS A 23 -0.15 -1.28 -26.52
C HIS A 23 1.31 -1.10 -26.17
N TRP A 24 1.88 -2.06 -25.46
CA TRP A 24 3.22 -1.96 -24.90
C TRP A 24 4.12 -3.11 -25.32
N THR A 25 5.40 -2.82 -25.44
CA THR A 25 6.48 -3.81 -25.49
C THR A 25 7.43 -3.51 -24.34
N LEU A 26 7.76 -4.54 -23.57
CA LEU A 26 8.77 -4.48 -22.51
C LEU A 26 10.16 -4.70 -23.11
N ASP A 27 10.94 -3.63 -23.21
CA ASP A 27 12.33 -3.66 -23.68
C ASP A 27 13.25 -3.87 -22.48
N TRP A 28 13.57 -5.14 -22.23
CA TRP A 28 14.40 -5.58 -21.11
C TRP A 28 15.87 -5.17 -21.26
N GLU A 29 16.36 -4.96 -22.49
CA GLU A 29 17.74 -4.53 -22.74
C GLU A 29 17.94 -3.07 -22.34
N ARG A 30 16.96 -2.21 -22.66
CA ARG A 30 17.00 -0.78 -22.35
C ARG A 30 16.18 -0.39 -21.12
N THR A 31 15.65 -1.37 -20.39
CA THR A 31 14.81 -1.21 -19.18
C THR A 31 13.73 -0.15 -19.35
N ARG A 32 12.88 -0.32 -20.37
CA ARG A 32 11.81 0.64 -20.69
C ARG A 32 10.57 -0.03 -21.25
N ILE A 33 9.45 0.68 -21.16
CA ILE A 33 8.22 0.35 -21.88
C ILE A 33 8.16 1.26 -23.11
N LEU A 34 7.97 0.69 -24.30
CA LEU A 34 7.68 1.44 -25.52
C LEU A 34 6.32 1.05 -26.07
N GLY A 35 5.65 1.99 -26.74
CA GLY A 35 4.41 1.68 -27.46
C GLY A 35 3.46 2.86 -27.49
N SER A 36 2.17 2.62 -27.27
CA SER A 36 1.15 3.65 -27.35
C SER A 36 0.07 3.57 -26.29
N ALA A 37 -0.52 4.74 -26.03
CA ALA A 37 -1.73 4.94 -25.24
C ALA A 37 -2.78 5.62 -26.12
N THR A 38 -3.91 4.96 -26.34
CA THR A 38 -5.06 5.54 -27.04
C THR A 38 -6.15 5.91 -26.05
N HIS A 39 -6.39 7.20 -25.90
CA HIS A 39 -7.45 7.75 -25.06
C HIS A 39 -8.73 7.88 -25.85
N HIS A 40 -9.82 7.39 -25.28
CA HIS A 40 -11.19 7.69 -25.70
C HIS A 40 -11.70 8.78 -24.78
N LEU A 41 -11.71 10.00 -25.29
CA LEU A 41 -11.97 11.22 -24.54
C LEU A 41 -13.37 11.74 -24.81
N LYS A 42 -13.95 12.41 -23.82
CA LYS A 42 -15.27 13.03 -23.92
C LYS A 42 -15.28 14.44 -23.35
N ALA A 43 -15.73 15.40 -24.14
CA ALA A 43 -15.86 16.78 -23.71
C ALA A 43 -16.97 16.92 -22.66
N SER A 44 -16.67 17.60 -21.56
CA SER A 44 -17.60 17.85 -20.45
C SER A 44 -18.34 19.20 -20.58
N GLU A 45 -17.85 20.06 -21.47
CA GLU A 45 -18.38 21.38 -21.78
C GLU A 45 -18.21 21.72 -23.27
N ASP A 46 -18.85 22.79 -23.72
CA ASP A 46 -18.71 23.31 -25.08
C ASP A 46 -17.41 24.12 -25.24
N GLY A 47 -16.86 24.12 -26.45
CA GLY A 47 -15.72 24.97 -26.78
C GLY A 47 -14.37 24.41 -26.33
N VAL A 48 -14.29 23.12 -26.01
CA VAL A 48 -13.02 22.43 -25.72
C VAL A 48 -12.18 22.36 -27.01
N LYS A 49 -10.94 22.84 -26.95
CA LYS A 49 -10.03 22.93 -28.11
C LYS A 49 -8.72 22.18 -27.92
N GLU A 50 -8.53 21.55 -26.78
CA GLU A 50 -7.31 20.85 -26.42
C GLU A 50 -7.59 19.83 -25.32
N VAL A 51 -6.74 18.80 -25.27
CA VAL A 51 -6.60 17.94 -24.10
C VAL A 51 -5.20 18.14 -23.53
N ILE A 52 -5.13 18.23 -22.20
CA ILE A 52 -3.88 18.31 -21.45
C ILE A 52 -3.76 17.05 -20.62
N LEU A 53 -2.65 16.34 -20.76
CA LEU A 53 -2.31 15.14 -20.00
C LEU A 53 -1.07 15.41 -19.14
N ASP A 54 -0.99 14.76 -17.98
CA ASP A 54 0.22 14.70 -17.17
C ASP A 54 1.21 13.70 -17.78
N THR A 55 2.49 14.09 -17.78
CA THR A 55 3.62 13.25 -18.15
C THR A 55 4.77 13.48 -17.19
N SER A 56 5.58 12.47 -16.89
CA SER A 56 6.83 12.66 -16.16
C SER A 56 7.89 11.71 -16.69
N PHE A 57 8.97 12.28 -17.23
CA PHE A 57 10.09 11.51 -17.80
C PHE A 57 9.65 10.53 -18.91
N LEU A 58 8.70 10.95 -19.74
CA LEU A 58 8.29 10.21 -20.94
C LEU A 58 8.89 10.86 -22.18
N ASP A 59 9.36 10.02 -23.10
CA ASP A 59 9.74 10.44 -24.45
C ASP A 59 8.51 10.33 -25.36
N ILE A 60 7.90 11.47 -25.70
CA ILE A 60 6.71 11.52 -26.56
C ILE A 60 7.18 11.61 -28.01
N GLU A 61 6.98 10.54 -28.78
CA GLU A 61 7.44 10.47 -30.17
C GLU A 61 6.43 11.11 -31.12
N LYS A 62 5.14 10.79 -30.95
CA LYS A 62 4.11 11.14 -31.92
C LYS A 62 2.72 11.14 -31.29
N VAL A 63 1.87 12.06 -31.74
CA VAL A 63 0.44 12.10 -31.37
C VAL A 63 -0.40 12.04 -32.64
N GLU A 64 -1.46 11.23 -32.62
CA GLU A 64 -2.39 11.05 -33.74
C GLU A 64 -3.85 11.25 -33.31
N ILE A 65 -4.63 11.87 -34.18
CA ILE A 65 -6.08 12.02 -34.05
C ILE A 65 -6.72 11.56 -35.35
N GLY A 66 -7.61 10.56 -35.28
CA GLY A 66 -8.20 9.98 -36.50
C GLY A 66 -7.18 9.36 -37.46
N GLY A 67 -6.00 8.97 -36.97
CA GLY A 67 -4.90 8.44 -37.78
C GLY A 67 -4.00 9.51 -38.43
N GLU A 68 -4.29 10.79 -38.22
CA GLU A 68 -3.44 11.89 -38.71
C GLU A 68 -2.53 12.41 -37.60
N SER A 69 -1.24 12.62 -37.92
CA SER A 69 -0.27 13.21 -37.00
C SER A 69 -0.65 14.65 -36.65
N VAL A 70 -0.68 14.97 -35.36
CA VAL A 70 -0.89 16.34 -34.87
C VAL A 70 0.33 16.85 -34.12
N GLN A 71 0.55 18.16 -34.17
CA GLN A 71 1.57 18.81 -33.37
C GLN A 71 1.11 18.88 -31.91
N PHE A 72 1.99 18.55 -30.98
CA PHE A 72 1.76 18.65 -29.55
C PHE A 72 2.81 19.58 -28.93
N THR A 73 2.58 19.99 -27.69
CA THR A 73 3.56 20.75 -26.92
C THR A 73 3.74 20.12 -25.54
N LEU A 74 4.98 20.09 -25.06
CA LEU A 74 5.30 19.78 -23.67
C LEU A 74 5.61 21.09 -22.96
N GLY A 75 4.89 21.36 -21.87
CA GLY A 75 5.15 22.51 -21.02
C GLY A 75 6.47 22.41 -20.26
N ASP A 76 6.80 23.47 -19.52
CA ASP A 76 7.92 23.45 -18.59
C ASP A 76 7.74 22.35 -17.54
N ARG A 77 8.86 21.76 -17.12
CA ARG A 77 8.83 20.69 -16.13
C ARG A 77 8.59 21.26 -14.73
N HIS A 78 7.45 20.92 -14.14
CA HIS A 78 7.23 21.06 -12.71
C HIS A 78 8.00 19.97 -11.94
N PRO A 79 8.70 20.29 -10.83
CA PRO A 79 9.49 19.31 -10.08
C PRO A 79 8.69 18.09 -9.60
N VAL A 80 7.48 18.33 -9.10
CA VAL A 80 6.56 17.30 -8.59
C VAL A 80 5.67 16.72 -9.70
N MET A 81 5.00 17.57 -10.48
CA MET A 81 3.94 17.13 -11.39
C MET A 81 4.43 16.72 -12.78
N GLY A 82 5.71 16.91 -13.10
CA GLY A 82 6.25 16.63 -14.44
C GLY A 82 5.88 17.69 -15.48
N GLN A 83 5.63 17.29 -16.71
CA GLN A 83 5.30 18.18 -17.84
C GLN A 83 3.86 17.96 -18.29
N ALA A 84 3.17 19.07 -18.57
CA ALA A 84 1.88 19.06 -19.24
C ALA A 84 2.05 18.76 -20.74
N LEU A 85 1.47 17.67 -21.23
CA LEU A 85 1.36 17.36 -22.65
C LEU A 85 0.05 17.95 -23.19
N THR A 86 0.17 19.02 -23.98
CA THR A 86 -0.98 19.72 -24.58
C THR A 86 -1.14 19.30 -26.04
N ILE A 87 -2.32 18.79 -26.36
CA ILE A 87 -2.69 18.28 -27.70
C ILE A 87 -3.88 19.10 -28.21
N PRO A 88 -3.72 19.85 -29.32
CA PRO A 88 -4.79 20.62 -29.91
C PRO A 88 -5.85 19.69 -30.53
N LEU A 89 -7.11 20.11 -30.43
CA LEU A 89 -8.28 19.42 -30.94
C LEU A 89 -9.06 20.36 -31.86
N SER A 90 -9.88 19.80 -32.74
CA SER A 90 -11.01 20.56 -33.29
C SER A 90 -11.93 20.96 -32.13
N THR A 91 -12.65 22.08 -32.29
CA THR A 91 -13.53 22.55 -31.21
C THR A 91 -14.63 21.53 -30.97
N LEU A 92 -14.65 20.94 -29.76
CA LEU A 92 -15.63 19.95 -29.34
C LEU A 92 -16.81 20.62 -28.63
N THR A 93 -17.98 20.01 -28.80
CA THR A 93 -19.19 20.32 -28.03
C THR A 93 -19.36 19.36 -26.87
N LYS A 94 -20.13 19.73 -25.85
CA LYS A 94 -20.37 18.89 -24.68
C LYS A 94 -20.92 17.51 -25.09
N GLY A 95 -20.29 16.46 -24.59
CA GLY A 95 -20.63 15.06 -24.88
C GLY A 95 -20.00 14.51 -26.16
N GLN A 96 -19.34 15.34 -26.98
CA GLN A 96 -18.62 14.88 -28.15
C GLN A 96 -17.38 14.07 -27.74
N GLU A 97 -17.17 12.96 -28.44
CA GLU A 97 -16.06 12.03 -28.22
C GLU A 97 -14.94 12.24 -29.25
N VAL A 98 -13.70 12.02 -28.82
CA VAL A 98 -12.52 12.03 -29.69
C VAL A 98 -11.54 10.95 -29.26
N LYS A 99 -10.83 10.35 -30.22
CA LYS A 99 -9.74 9.41 -29.95
C LYS A 99 -8.40 10.06 -30.22
N VAL A 100 -7.50 9.95 -29.25
CA VAL A 100 -6.14 10.49 -29.32
C VAL A 100 -5.17 9.36 -29.01
N THR A 101 -4.30 9.02 -29.96
CA THR A 101 -3.26 7.99 -29.79
C THR A 101 -1.91 8.67 -29.62
N ILE A 102 -1.19 8.29 -28.58
CA ILE A 102 0.12 8.85 -28.24
C ILE A 102 1.13 7.71 -28.30
N GLN A 103 2.14 7.83 -29.16
CA GLN A 103 3.29 6.94 -29.21
C GLN A 103 4.40 7.52 -28.33
N TYR A 104 4.94 6.70 -27.43
CA TYR A 104 5.89 7.15 -26.44
C TYR A 104 6.75 5.99 -25.90
N ALA A 105 7.78 6.35 -25.15
CA ALA A 105 8.54 5.42 -24.33
C ALA A 105 8.79 5.97 -22.92
N THR A 106 8.88 5.08 -21.93
CA THR A 106 9.45 5.45 -20.62
C THR A 106 10.95 5.64 -20.76
N THR A 107 11.53 6.47 -19.91
CA THR A 107 12.98 6.72 -19.87
C THR A 107 13.64 6.05 -18.67
N GLY A 108 14.97 6.10 -18.58
CA GLY A 108 15.71 5.63 -17.40
C GLY A 108 15.45 6.45 -16.13
N GLU A 109 14.78 7.61 -16.25
CA GLU A 109 14.36 8.45 -15.11
C GLU A 109 12.91 8.16 -14.68
N CYS A 110 12.26 7.14 -15.24
CA CYS A 110 10.91 6.73 -14.85
C CYS A 110 10.84 6.49 -13.34
N THR A 111 9.89 7.14 -12.66
CA THR A 111 9.75 7.09 -11.20
C THR A 111 8.81 5.98 -10.74
N ALA A 112 8.01 5.43 -11.64
CA ALA A 112 6.94 4.48 -11.33
C ALA A 112 7.33 3.02 -11.56
N LEU A 113 8.38 2.75 -12.35
CA LEU A 113 8.82 1.42 -12.71
C LEU A 113 10.10 1.04 -11.98
N GLN A 114 10.16 -0.21 -11.52
CA GLN A 114 11.33 -0.79 -10.90
C GLN A 114 11.75 -2.00 -11.72
N TRP A 115 12.92 -1.89 -12.36
CA TRP A 115 13.58 -2.99 -13.07
C TRP A 115 14.62 -3.60 -12.15
N LEU A 116 14.52 -4.90 -11.93
CA LEU A 116 15.39 -5.68 -11.08
C LEU A 116 16.28 -6.59 -11.91
N ASP A 117 17.55 -6.62 -11.55
CA ASP A 117 18.48 -7.62 -12.04
C ASP A 117 18.12 -9.00 -11.47
N LYS A 118 18.55 -10.06 -12.16
CA LYS A 118 18.31 -11.43 -11.70
C LYS A 118 18.82 -11.68 -10.27
N GLN A 119 19.89 -11.04 -9.82
CA GLN A 119 20.43 -11.23 -8.47
C GLN A 119 19.49 -10.70 -7.36
N GLN A 120 18.52 -9.85 -7.72
CA GLN A 120 17.52 -9.29 -6.82
C GLN A 120 16.21 -10.10 -6.81
N THR A 121 16.11 -11.17 -7.62
CA THR A 121 14.94 -12.08 -7.68
C THR A 121 15.19 -13.35 -6.89
N ALA A 122 14.12 -14.04 -6.50
CA ALA A 122 14.21 -15.29 -5.74
C ALA A 122 14.90 -16.40 -6.57
N GLY A 123 14.50 -16.55 -7.84
CA GLY A 123 15.02 -17.59 -8.72
C GLY A 123 16.41 -17.31 -9.30
N LYS A 124 16.92 -16.07 -9.20
CA LYS A 124 18.25 -15.65 -9.69
C LYS A 124 18.53 -15.91 -11.18
N SER A 125 17.50 -16.21 -11.95
CA SER A 125 17.60 -16.67 -13.35
C SER A 125 17.23 -15.57 -14.34
N HIS A 126 16.22 -14.76 -14.03
CA HIS A 126 15.70 -13.70 -14.89
C HIS A 126 15.53 -12.41 -14.09
N GLY A 127 15.54 -11.28 -14.79
CA GLY A 127 15.15 -9.99 -14.21
C GLY A 127 13.66 -9.93 -13.90
N TYR A 128 13.24 -8.84 -13.28
CA TYR A 128 11.84 -8.60 -12.89
C TYR A 128 11.49 -7.13 -13.08
N LEU A 129 10.25 -6.83 -13.43
CA LEU A 129 9.67 -5.50 -13.54
C LEU A 129 8.44 -5.43 -12.64
N PHE A 130 8.26 -4.36 -11.90
CA PHE A 130 6.96 -4.01 -11.33
C PHE A 130 6.78 -2.49 -11.24
N SER A 131 5.53 -2.05 -11.18
CA SER A 131 5.15 -0.65 -11.02
C SER A 131 4.70 -0.31 -9.59
N GLN A 132 4.81 0.98 -9.23
CA GLN A 132 4.13 1.61 -8.11
C GLN A 132 3.66 3.00 -8.56
N CYS A 133 2.34 3.22 -8.60
CA CYS A 133 1.76 4.43 -9.21
C CYS A 133 1.20 5.44 -8.20
N GLN A 134 0.77 5.00 -7.01
CA GLN A 134 0.31 5.92 -5.97
C GLN A 134 1.46 6.78 -5.43
N PRO A 135 1.28 8.10 -5.25
CA PRO A 135 0.03 8.85 -5.47
C PRO A 135 -0.15 9.41 -6.88
N ILE A 136 0.93 9.84 -7.55
CA ILE A 136 0.89 10.59 -8.82
C ILE A 136 1.97 10.13 -9.82
N TYR A 137 2.35 8.86 -9.76
CA TYR A 137 3.43 8.32 -10.57
C TYR A 137 2.94 7.62 -11.85
N ALA A 138 1.64 7.41 -12.02
CA ALA A 138 1.10 6.80 -13.24
C ALA A 138 1.47 7.61 -14.50
N ARG A 139 1.57 8.95 -14.39
CA ARG A 139 2.09 9.85 -15.43
C ARG A 139 3.52 9.55 -15.92
N SER A 140 4.27 8.72 -15.19
CA SER A 140 5.61 8.27 -15.58
C SER A 140 5.62 6.91 -16.30
N ILE A 141 4.46 6.24 -16.39
CA ILE A 141 4.25 5.02 -17.19
C ILE A 141 3.50 5.30 -18.47
N ALA A 142 2.54 6.23 -18.43
CA ALA A 142 1.76 6.63 -19.60
C ALA A 142 1.35 8.11 -19.48
N PRO A 143 1.16 8.81 -20.61
CA PRO A 143 0.54 10.13 -20.57
C PRO A 143 -0.92 9.98 -20.12
N LEU A 144 -1.30 10.56 -18.98
CA LEU A 144 -2.60 10.32 -18.34
C LEU A 144 -3.16 11.59 -17.73
N GLN A 145 -4.46 11.65 -17.46
CA GLN A 145 -5.04 12.66 -16.58
C GLN A 145 -4.88 12.15 -15.15
N ASP A 146 -3.68 12.32 -14.59
CA ASP A 146 -3.20 11.59 -13.42
C ASP A 146 -3.70 12.21 -12.12
N SER A 147 -5.02 12.11 -11.93
CA SER A 147 -5.78 12.55 -10.76
C SER A 147 -6.74 11.44 -10.33
N PRO A 148 -6.91 11.19 -9.02
CA PRO A 148 -7.90 10.23 -8.53
C PRO A 148 -9.34 10.67 -8.79
N SER A 149 -9.60 11.92 -9.19
CA SER A 149 -10.90 12.36 -9.70
C SER A 149 -11.28 11.74 -11.04
N VAL A 150 -10.31 11.23 -11.81
CA VAL A 150 -10.54 10.56 -13.10
C VAL A 150 -10.64 9.07 -12.86
N LYS A 151 -11.67 8.41 -13.41
CA LYS A 151 -11.77 6.95 -13.42
C LYS A 151 -11.88 6.43 -14.85
N ILE A 152 -10.97 5.53 -15.21
CA ILE A 152 -10.85 4.98 -16.56
C ILE A 152 -11.05 3.47 -16.55
N THR A 153 -11.75 2.96 -17.56
CA THR A 153 -11.63 1.55 -17.94
C THR A 153 -10.42 1.38 -18.85
N TYR A 154 -9.82 0.20 -18.93
CA TYR A 154 -8.72 -0.01 -19.88
C TYR A 154 -8.65 -1.42 -20.46
N ASN A 155 -8.12 -1.51 -21.67
CA ASN A 155 -7.61 -2.73 -22.26
C ASN A 155 -6.10 -2.58 -22.45
N ALA A 156 -5.35 -3.66 -22.25
CA ALA A 156 -3.92 -3.65 -22.48
C ALA A 156 -3.49 -4.85 -23.32
N CYS A 157 -2.56 -4.60 -24.23
CA CYS A 157 -1.83 -5.57 -25.01
C CYS A 157 -0.34 -5.35 -24.73
N VAL A 158 0.31 -6.31 -24.06
CA VAL A 158 1.69 -6.19 -23.61
C VAL A 158 2.53 -7.32 -24.18
N LYS A 159 3.57 -6.98 -24.92
CA LYS A 159 4.57 -7.92 -25.44
C LYS A 159 5.76 -7.99 -24.51
N SER A 160 6.18 -9.21 -24.18
CA SER A 160 7.29 -9.45 -23.26
C SER A 160 7.88 -10.83 -23.50
N VAL A 161 9.19 -10.97 -23.26
CA VAL A 161 9.89 -12.27 -23.19
C VAL A 161 9.74 -12.97 -21.84
N LEU A 162 9.00 -12.36 -20.90
CA LEU A 162 8.69 -12.90 -19.58
C LEU A 162 7.18 -12.77 -19.27
N PRO A 163 6.59 -13.67 -18.45
CA PRO A 163 5.23 -13.55 -17.93
C PRO A 163 4.84 -12.17 -17.43
N VAL A 164 3.74 -11.63 -17.95
CA VAL A 164 3.15 -10.35 -17.53
C VAL A 164 1.88 -10.57 -16.71
N VAL A 165 1.69 -9.76 -15.68
CA VAL A 165 0.44 -9.57 -14.93
C VAL A 165 0.15 -8.08 -14.79
N MET A 166 -1.12 -7.71 -14.66
CA MET A 166 -1.56 -6.32 -14.53
C MET A 166 -2.75 -6.20 -13.58
N SER A 167 -3.06 -4.98 -13.14
CA SER A 167 -4.27 -4.62 -12.36
C SER A 167 -5.59 -4.75 -13.17
N ALA A 168 -5.81 -5.91 -13.78
CA ALA A 168 -6.90 -6.20 -14.71
C ALA A 168 -7.15 -7.71 -14.82
N ILE A 169 -8.30 -8.07 -15.39
CA ILE A 169 -8.62 -9.46 -15.72
C ILE A 169 -7.76 -9.88 -16.91
N ARG A 170 -6.97 -10.95 -16.75
CA ARG A 170 -6.16 -11.53 -17.82
C ARG A 170 -7.04 -12.28 -18.82
N VAL A 171 -6.94 -11.91 -20.09
CA VAL A 171 -7.71 -12.51 -21.20
C VAL A 171 -6.91 -13.58 -21.92
N SER A 172 -5.65 -13.31 -22.26
CA SER A 172 -4.77 -14.25 -22.97
C SER A 172 -3.29 -13.99 -22.64
N PRO A 173 -2.42 -15.02 -22.63
CA PRO A 173 -2.75 -16.44 -22.55
C PRO A 173 -3.41 -16.77 -21.19
N PRO A 174 -4.12 -17.90 -21.02
CA PRO A 174 -4.78 -18.23 -19.75
C PRO A 174 -3.77 -18.34 -18.59
N SER A 175 -4.21 -18.02 -17.37
CA SER A 175 -3.36 -18.03 -16.17
C SER A 175 -2.74 -19.40 -15.86
N SER A 176 -3.42 -20.48 -16.24
CA SER A 176 -2.94 -21.87 -16.11
C SER A 176 -1.74 -22.19 -17.02
N THR A 177 -1.48 -21.41 -18.06
CA THR A 177 -0.38 -21.63 -19.00
C THR A 177 0.68 -20.55 -18.83
N ARG A 178 1.81 -20.94 -18.24
CA ARG A 178 2.98 -20.06 -18.07
C ARG A 178 3.55 -19.69 -19.44
N HIS A 179 3.62 -18.39 -19.71
CA HIS A 179 4.19 -17.82 -20.94
C HIS A 179 3.74 -18.49 -22.24
N ALA A 180 2.45 -18.86 -22.35
CA ALA A 180 1.91 -19.60 -23.50
C ALA A 180 2.68 -20.90 -23.86
N GLY A 181 3.40 -21.50 -22.90
CA GLY A 181 4.26 -22.67 -23.13
C GLY A 181 5.57 -22.36 -23.89
N LYS A 182 5.93 -21.08 -24.03
CA LYS A 182 7.14 -20.60 -24.71
C LYS A 182 8.34 -20.50 -23.79
N THR A 183 9.53 -20.33 -24.35
CA THR A 183 10.79 -20.22 -23.61
C THR A 183 11.01 -18.82 -23.07
N PHE A 184 11.18 -18.72 -21.75
CA PHE A 184 11.36 -17.46 -21.04
C PHE A 184 12.69 -16.82 -21.44
N GLY A 185 12.69 -15.48 -21.59
CA GLY A 185 13.87 -14.70 -21.97
C GLY A 185 14.30 -14.86 -23.43
N ALA A 186 13.56 -15.65 -24.23
CA ALA A 186 13.89 -15.91 -25.63
C ALA A 186 12.72 -15.62 -26.57
N ASP A 187 11.54 -16.18 -26.28
CA ASP A 187 10.36 -16.02 -27.12
C ASP A 187 9.54 -14.82 -26.65
N GLU A 188 9.11 -13.96 -27.58
CA GLU A 188 8.15 -12.90 -27.25
C GLU A 188 6.72 -13.47 -27.21
N VAL A 189 5.97 -13.12 -26.16
CA VAL A 189 4.55 -13.45 -26.00
C VAL A 189 3.75 -12.18 -25.79
N GLU A 190 2.60 -12.12 -26.44
CA GLU A 190 1.60 -11.07 -26.27
C GLU A 190 0.60 -11.45 -25.17
N TYR A 191 0.41 -10.56 -24.21
CA TYR A 191 -0.52 -10.67 -23.10
C TYR A 191 -1.64 -9.66 -23.27
N THR A 192 -2.89 -10.11 -23.16
CA THR A 192 -4.05 -9.22 -23.24
C THR A 192 -4.81 -9.19 -21.93
N PHE A 193 -5.22 -7.99 -21.52
CA PHE A 193 -5.91 -7.71 -20.27
C PHE A 193 -7.11 -6.79 -20.49
N LYS A 194 -8.11 -6.93 -19.63
CA LYS A 194 -9.31 -6.10 -19.60
C LYS A 194 -9.62 -5.67 -18.17
N GLN A 195 -9.67 -4.36 -17.92
CA GLN A 195 -10.20 -3.77 -16.70
C GLN A 195 -11.57 -3.14 -17.03
N PRO A 196 -12.67 -3.88 -16.81
CA PRO A 196 -14.00 -3.40 -17.14
C PRO A 196 -14.56 -2.40 -16.11
N THR A 197 -14.00 -2.37 -14.90
CA THR A 197 -14.44 -1.47 -13.84
C THR A 197 -13.58 -0.20 -13.90
N PRO A 198 -14.18 1.01 -13.94
CA PRO A 198 -13.41 2.24 -13.93
C PRO A 198 -12.52 2.37 -12.67
N ILE A 199 -11.23 2.59 -12.86
CA ILE A 199 -10.24 2.79 -11.78
C ILE A 199 -9.54 4.14 -11.93
N ALA A 200 -9.07 4.70 -10.82
CA ALA A 200 -8.18 5.85 -10.86
C ALA A 200 -6.82 5.50 -11.48
N PRO A 201 -6.14 6.43 -12.18
CA PRO A 201 -4.83 6.20 -12.79
C PRO A 201 -3.78 5.62 -11.85
N TYR A 202 -3.78 6.01 -10.56
CA TYR A 202 -2.82 5.51 -9.57
C TYR A 202 -2.94 3.99 -9.30
N LEU A 203 -4.05 3.35 -9.71
CA LEU A 203 -4.29 1.91 -9.58
C LEU A 203 -3.82 1.11 -10.79
N LEU A 204 -3.34 1.77 -11.85
CA LEU A 204 -2.73 1.08 -12.98
C LEU A 204 -1.44 0.40 -12.51
N ALA A 205 -1.39 -0.92 -12.61
CA ALA A 205 -0.21 -1.69 -12.27
C ALA A 205 0.16 -2.73 -13.33
N ILE A 206 1.47 -2.98 -13.41
CA ILE A 206 2.08 -4.00 -14.24
C ILE A 206 3.21 -4.66 -13.46
N ALA A 207 3.36 -5.97 -13.62
CA ALA A 207 4.58 -6.69 -13.27
C ALA A 207 4.93 -7.71 -14.35
N SER A 208 6.22 -7.97 -14.53
CA SER A 208 6.70 -8.97 -15.47
C SER A 208 7.96 -9.66 -14.93
N GLY A 209 8.06 -10.98 -15.08
CA GLY A 209 9.15 -11.75 -14.50
C GLY A 209 8.94 -13.25 -14.60
N ASN A 210 9.73 -14.03 -13.86
CA ASN A 210 9.53 -15.49 -13.73
C ASN A 210 8.28 -15.82 -12.88
N ILE A 211 7.10 -15.41 -13.31
CA ILE A 211 5.86 -15.49 -12.52
C ILE A 211 5.08 -16.77 -12.86
N ALA A 212 4.54 -17.42 -11.83
CA ALA A 212 3.62 -18.56 -11.91
C ALA A 212 2.32 -18.24 -11.15
N PHE A 213 1.25 -19.01 -11.41
CA PHE A 213 -0.05 -18.85 -10.78
C PHE A 213 -0.50 -20.14 -10.10
N LYS A 214 -1.18 -20.02 -8.96
CA LYS A 214 -1.92 -21.13 -8.35
C LYS A 214 -3.28 -20.62 -7.81
N PRO A 215 -4.40 -21.19 -8.25
CA PRO A 215 -5.74 -20.74 -7.83
C PRO A 215 -6.05 -21.18 -6.40
N PHE A 216 -6.76 -20.34 -5.67
CA PHE A 216 -7.35 -20.69 -4.38
C PHE A 216 -8.71 -21.36 -4.56
N VAL A 217 -9.16 -22.07 -3.52
CA VAL A 217 -10.52 -22.59 -3.46
C VAL A 217 -11.43 -21.48 -2.95
N VAL A 218 -12.41 -21.08 -3.75
CA VAL A 218 -13.39 -20.04 -3.37
C VAL A 218 -14.72 -20.68 -2.91
N PRO A 219 -15.51 -20.02 -2.05
CA PRO A 219 -16.80 -20.53 -1.62
C PRO A 219 -17.77 -20.77 -2.79
N SER A 220 -18.65 -21.77 -2.69
CA SER A 220 -19.66 -22.02 -3.73
C SER A 220 -20.66 -20.88 -3.83
N GLY A 221 -21.06 -20.51 -5.05
CA GLY A 221 -22.07 -19.49 -5.31
C GLY A 221 -21.55 -18.05 -5.40
N VAL A 222 -20.24 -17.82 -5.21
CA VAL A 222 -19.62 -16.51 -5.45
C VAL A 222 -19.36 -16.29 -6.95
N ASN A 223 -19.34 -15.02 -7.39
CA ASN A 223 -19.12 -14.63 -8.79
C ASN A 223 -17.70 -14.11 -9.06
N TRP A 224 -16.72 -14.54 -8.25
CA TRP A 224 -15.33 -14.10 -8.37
C TRP A 224 -14.36 -15.27 -8.21
N THR A 225 -13.15 -15.10 -8.74
CA THR A 225 -12.03 -16.03 -8.56
C THR A 225 -10.93 -15.40 -7.71
N SER A 226 -10.04 -16.23 -7.17
CA SER A 226 -8.89 -15.76 -6.40
C SER A 226 -7.73 -16.75 -6.53
N GLY A 227 -6.50 -16.26 -6.41
CA GLY A 227 -5.28 -17.06 -6.44
C GLY A 227 -4.05 -16.23 -6.15
N VAL A 228 -2.91 -16.91 -6.14
CA VAL A 228 -1.60 -16.29 -5.91
C VAL A 228 -0.72 -16.37 -7.15
N TRP A 229 -0.11 -15.24 -7.45
CA TRP A 229 0.98 -15.08 -8.40
C TRP A 229 2.29 -14.87 -7.63
N THR A 230 3.36 -15.56 -8.02
CA THR A 230 4.70 -15.36 -7.44
C THR A 230 5.77 -16.08 -8.28
N GLU A 231 7.04 -15.92 -7.93
CA GLU A 231 8.11 -16.78 -8.47
C GLU A 231 7.92 -18.24 -8.03
N PRO A 232 8.16 -19.26 -8.88
CA PRO A 232 8.03 -20.67 -8.53
C PRO A 232 8.69 -21.06 -7.21
N GLU A 233 9.85 -20.46 -6.90
CA GLU A 233 10.63 -20.66 -5.69
C GLU A 233 9.88 -20.27 -4.40
N MET A 234 8.92 -19.36 -4.50
CA MET A 234 8.10 -18.89 -3.37
C MET A 234 6.65 -19.42 -3.44
N MET A 235 6.32 -20.27 -4.42
CA MET A 235 4.93 -20.68 -4.67
C MET A 235 4.31 -21.45 -3.52
N ASP A 236 5.03 -22.43 -2.95
CA ASP A 236 4.46 -23.28 -1.91
C ASP A 236 4.25 -22.51 -0.59
N SER A 237 5.22 -21.68 -0.19
CA SER A 237 5.07 -20.80 0.98
C SER A 237 3.97 -19.78 0.77
N SER A 238 3.94 -19.08 -0.37
CA SER A 238 2.91 -18.08 -0.67
C SER A 238 1.51 -18.69 -0.74
N PHE A 239 1.38 -19.85 -1.37
CA PHE A 239 0.09 -20.55 -1.42
C PHE A 239 -0.36 -21.00 -0.04
N TRP A 240 0.54 -21.59 0.75
CA TRP A 240 0.22 -22.03 2.10
C TRP A 240 -0.21 -20.86 2.98
N GLU A 241 0.49 -19.73 2.90
CA GLU A 241 0.25 -18.54 3.72
C GLU A 241 -1.15 -17.96 3.46
N PHE A 242 -1.56 -17.86 2.19
CA PHE A 242 -2.69 -17.02 1.81
C PHE A 242 -3.96 -17.77 1.37
N SER A 243 -3.85 -19.07 1.05
CA SER A 243 -4.96 -19.82 0.43
C SER A 243 -6.18 -20.03 1.31
N GLU A 244 -6.02 -20.07 2.64
CA GLU A 244 -7.14 -20.31 3.55
C GLU A 244 -7.91 -19.03 3.88
N ASP A 245 -7.22 -17.93 4.16
CA ASP A 245 -7.87 -16.73 4.71
C ASP A 245 -8.25 -15.72 3.63
N THR A 246 -7.54 -15.65 2.51
CA THR A 246 -7.88 -14.72 1.41
C THR A 246 -9.33 -14.90 0.94
N PRO A 247 -9.80 -16.11 0.53
CA PRO A 247 -11.18 -16.28 0.07
C PRO A 247 -12.22 -16.04 1.17
N LYS A 248 -11.89 -16.32 2.44
CA LYS A 248 -12.76 -16.03 3.59
C LYS A 248 -12.93 -14.53 3.76
N PHE A 249 -11.83 -13.76 3.70
CA PHE A 249 -11.88 -12.31 3.83
C PHE A 249 -12.76 -11.69 2.75
N VAL A 250 -12.59 -12.09 1.48
CA VAL A 250 -13.44 -11.60 0.38
C VAL A 250 -14.91 -11.90 0.65
N ALA A 251 -15.22 -13.14 1.05
CA ALA A 251 -16.59 -13.56 1.33
C ALA A 251 -17.22 -12.82 2.53
N GLU A 252 -16.47 -12.56 3.61
CA GLU A 252 -16.98 -11.81 4.75
C GLU A 252 -17.18 -10.32 4.43
N ALA A 253 -16.23 -9.70 3.71
CA ALA A 253 -16.38 -8.32 3.27
C ALA A 253 -17.62 -8.14 2.36
N GLU A 254 -17.85 -9.08 1.44
CA GLU A 254 -19.03 -9.11 0.58
C GLU A 254 -20.35 -9.23 1.37
N LYS A 255 -20.39 -10.07 2.41
CA LYS A 255 -21.57 -10.22 3.27
C LYS A 255 -21.89 -8.96 4.05
N ILE A 256 -20.86 -8.26 4.54
CA ILE A 256 -21.00 -7.09 5.42
C ILE A 256 -21.32 -5.83 4.60
N LEU A 257 -20.73 -5.65 3.41
CA LEU A 257 -20.91 -4.46 2.58
C LEU A 257 -21.90 -4.71 1.44
N ILE A 258 -21.38 -5.10 0.27
CA ILE A 258 -22.14 -5.38 -0.96
C ILE A 258 -21.39 -6.45 -1.76
N PRO A 259 -22.01 -7.08 -2.79
CA PRO A 259 -21.34 -8.02 -3.69
C PRO A 259 -19.99 -7.51 -4.22
N TYR A 260 -18.96 -8.36 -4.15
CA TYR A 260 -17.65 -8.05 -4.70
C TYR A 260 -17.72 -8.02 -6.24
N HIS A 261 -17.51 -6.84 -6.84
CA HIS A 261 -17.83 -6.61 -8.26
C HIS A 261 -16.62 -6.66 -9.21
N TRP A 262 -15.40 -6.87 -8.71
CA TRP A 262 -14.19 -6.83 -9.54
C TRP A 262 -13.95 -8.13 -10.33
N GLY A 263 -14.70 -9.20 -10.04
CA GLY A 263 -14.63 -10.49 -10.72
C GLY A 263 -13.40 -11.35 -10.37
N VAL A 264 -12.29 -10.74 -9.99
CA VAL A 264 -11.10 -11.44 -9.49
C VAL A 264 -10.49 -10.68 -8.32
N TYR A 265 -10.00 -11.43 -7.32
CA TYR A 265 -9.14 -10.93 -6.25
C TYR A 265 -7.89 -11.80 -6.20
N ASP A 266 -6.92 -11.49 -7.05
CA ASP A 266 -5.63 -12.18 -7.03
C ASP A 266 -4.61 -11.39 -6.20
N ILE A 267 -3.61 -12.09 -5.67
CA ILE A 267 -2.46 -11.48 -5.01
C ILE A 267 -1.19 -11.77 -5.80
N LEU A 268 -0.28 -10.82 -5.87
CA LEU A 268 1.08 -10.99 -6.37
C LEU A 268 2.07 -10.81 -5.23
N VAL A 269 2.74 -11.89 -4.83
CA VAL A 269 3.88 -11.81 -3.91
C VAL A 269 5.10 -11.40 -4.73
N LEU A 270 5.56 -10.17 -4.52
CA LEU A 270 6.69 -9.60 -5.24
C LEU A 270 8.04 -10.19 -4.76
N PRO A 271 9.13 -9.98 -5.52
CA PRO A 271 10.47 -10.38 -5.09
C PRO A 271 10.86 -9.77 -3.73
N PRO A 272 11.82 -10.40 -3.00
CA PRO A 272 12.29 -9.93 -1.69
C PRO A 272 12.67 -8.45 -1.63
N SER A 273 13.15 -7.90 -2.76
CA SER A 273 13.55 -6.52 -2.92
C SER A 273 12.41 -5.50 -2.89
N PHE A 274 11.13 -5.91 -2.91
CA PHE A 274 10.01 -4.97 -2.85
C PHE A 274 10.05 -4.10 -1.58
N PRO A 275 10.07 -2.75 -1.70
CA PRO A 275 10.37 -1.89 -0.56
C PRO A 275 9.16 -1.53 0.32
N TYR A 276 7.93 -1.83 -0.11
CA TYR A 276 6.67 -1.43 0.56
C TYR A 276 5.95 -2.59 1.27
N GLY A 277 4.78 -2.33 1.87
CA GLY A 277 3.96 -3.33 2.55
C GLY A 277 3.03 -4.07 1.60
N GLY A 278 1.99 -3.38 1.14
CA GLY A 278 1.10 -3.83 0.09
C GLY A 278 0.72 -2.66 -0.83
N MET A 279 0.00 -2.95 -1.90
CA MET A 279 -0.65 -1.96 -2.75
C MET A 279 -1.91 -2.59 -3.34
N GLU A 280 -3.03 -1.89 -3.21
CA GLU A 280 -4.39 -2.32 -3.49
C GLU A 280 -4.77 -2.39 -4.97
N ASN A 281 -3.79 -2.56 -5.86
CA ASN A 281 -3.97 -2.54 -7.31
C ASN A 281 -5.17 -3.43 -7.71
N ALA A 282 -6.18 -2.83 -8.36
CA ALA A 282 -7.44 -3.49 -8.64
C ALA A 282 -7.22 -4.84 -9.34
N CYS A 283 -7.96 -5.88 -8.94
CA CYS A 283 -7.82 -7.26 -9.43
C CYS A 283 -6.52 -8.00 -9.05
N LEU A 284 -5.45 -7.31 -8.64
CA LEU A 284 -4.13 -7.90 -8.42
C LEU A 284 -3.35 -7.16 -7.32
N THR A 285 -3.66 -7.43 -6.05
CA THR A 285 -2.98 -6.83 -4.91
C THR A 285 -1.50 -7.18 -4.90
N PHE A 286 -0.61 -6.20 -4.81
CA PHE A 286 0.83 -6.44 -4.66
C PHE A 286 1.16 -6.58 -3.18
N LEU A 287 1.90 -7.64 -2.82
CA LEU A 287 2.28 -7.94 -1.46
C LEU A 287 3.79 -8.13 -1.32
N THR A 288 4.32 -7.68 -0.20
CA THR A 288 5.69 -7.98 0.21
C THR A 288 5.84 -9.45 0.62
N PRO A 289 6.96 -10.11 0.28
CA PRO A 289 7.24 -11.47 0.77
C PRO A 289 7.54 -11.50 2.27
N THR A 290 7.72 -10.35 2.93
CA THR A 290 7.85 -10.29 4.40
C THR A 290 6.58 -10.72 5.15
N LEU A 291 5.46 -10.92 4.44
CA LEU A 291 4.24 -11.51 4.98
C LEU A 291 4.26 -13.05 5.05
N LEU A 292 5.26 -13.70 4.46
CA LEU A 292 5.43 -15.16 4.48
C LEU A 292 6.03 -15.61 5.82
N SER A 293 5.30 -15.42 6.91
CA SER A 293 5.77 -15.76 8.25
C SER A 293 5.77 -17.27 8.53
N GLY A 294 5.08 -18.07 7.71
CA GLY A 294 5.01 -19.53 7.84
C GLY A 294 4.05 -20.01 8.93
N ASP A 295 3.24 -19.09 9.47
CA ASP A 295 2.25 -19.31 10.53
C ASP A 295 0.91 -18.59 10.26
N ARG A 296 0.78 -17.88 9.13
CA ARG A 296 -0.35 -17.02 8.74
C ARG A 296 -0.59 -15.83 9.66
N ALA A 297 0.35 -15.46 10.50
CA ALA A 297 0.12 -14.42 11.48
C ALA A 297 0.12 -12.99 10.91
N LEU A 298 0.57 -12.81 9.65
CA LEU A 298 0.63 -11.52 8.97
C LEU A 298 -0.39 -11.37 7.83
N VAL A 299 -1.33 -12.31 7.69
CA VAL A 299 -2.31 -12.31 6.59
C VAL A 299 -3.33 -11.17 6.69
N ASP A 300 -3.47 -10.53 7.85
CA ASP A 300 -4.39 -9.40 8.06
C ASP A 300 -4.08 -8.19 7.15
N VAL A 301 -2.86 -8.08 6.61
CA VAL A 301 -2.57 -7.11 5.55
C VAL A 301 -3.47 -7.33 4.33
N ILE A 302 -3.84 -8.57 4.01
CA ILE A 302 -4.83 -8.86 2.96
C ILE A 302 -6.19 -8.26 3.29
N ALA A 303 -6.60 -8.22 4.56
CA ALA A 303 -7.87 -7.60 4.94
C ALA A 303 -7.85 -6.09 4.65
N HIS A 304 -6.71 -5.42 4.85
CA HIS A 304 -6.51 -4.02 4.48
C HIS A 304 -6.64 -3.83 2.96
N GLU A 305 -5.82 -4.53 2.18
CA GLU A 305 -5.80 -4.40 0.72
C GLU A 305 -7.13 -4.81 0.07
N LEU A 306 -7.80 -5.83 0.61
CA LEU A 306 -9.13 -6.24 0.17
C LEU A 306 -10.14 -5.12 0.39
N THR A 307 -10.08 -4.48 1.56
CA THR A 307 -11.04 -3.44 1.92
C THR A 307 -10.96 -2.24 0.97
N HIS A 308 -9.79 -1.96 0.41
CA HIS A 308 -9.64 -0.96 -0.63
C HIS A 308 -10.46 -1.23 -1.90
N SER A 309 -10.83 -2.50 -2.16
CA SER A 309 -11.78 -2.85 -3.23
C SER A 309 -13.11 -2.10 -3.10
N TYR A 310 -13.47 -1.64 -1.90
CA TYR A 310 -14.60 -0.76 -1.64
C TYR A 310 -14.16 0.69 -1.38
N PHE A 311 -13.19 0.90 -0.48
CA PHE A 311 -12.74 2.23 -0.03
C PHE A 311 -11.36 2.57 -0.60
N GLY A 312 -11.33 3.27 -1.72
CA GLY A 312 -10.13 3.56 -2.50
C GLY A 312 -10.36 3.23 -3.95
N ASN A 313 -10.49 1.95 -4.27
CA ASN A 313 -10.75 1.49 -5.64
C ASN A 313 -12.20 1.77 -6.04
N GLY A 314 -13.14 1.33 -5.19
CA GLY A 314 -14.58 1.49 -5.41
C GLY A 314 -15.01 2.95 -5.27
N ILE A 315 -14.80 3.52 -4.09
CA ILE A 315 -15.04 4.93 -3.76
C ILE A 315 -13.68 5.59 -3.57
N THR A 316 -13.30 6.51 -4.45
CA THR A 316 -11.96 7.11 -4.41
C THR A 316 -12.05 8.51 -3.79
N GLN A 317 -11.03 8.96 -3.08
CA GLN A 317 -10.86 10.38 -2.79
C GLN A 317 -10.84 11.21 -4.10
N LYS A 318 -11.35 12.44 -4.06
CA LYS A 318 -11.30 13.34 -5.23
C LYS A 318 -9.88 13.82 -5.55
N ASP A 319 -9.05 14.02 -4.53
CA ASP A 319 -7.68 14.53 -4.62
C ASP A 319 -6.94 14.20 -3.31
N ALA A 320 -5.67 14.59 -3.20
CA ALA A 320 -4.83 14.35 -2.01
C ALA A 320 -5.41 14.95 -0.71
N THR A 321 -6.22 16.02 -0.78
CA THR A 321 -6.79 16.70 0.40
C THR A 321 -7.72 15.79 1.20
N ALA A 322 -8.28 14.76 0.55
CA ALA A 322 -9.25 13.84 1.12
C ALA A 322 -8.70 12.41 1.24
N PHE A 323 -7.37 12.23 1.32
CA PHE A 323 -6.74 10.89 1.37
C PHE A 323 -7.21 10.01 2.54
N TRP A 324 -7.60 10.64 3.64
CA TRP A 324 -8.21 9.93 4.77
C TRP A 324 -9.52 9.19 4.41
N LEU A 325 -10.24 9.58 3.35
CA LEU A 325 -11.45 8.86 2.92
C LEU A 325 -11.15 7.49 2.34
N ASN A 326 -9.97 7.31 1.74
CA ASN A 326 -9.48 5.99 1.37
C ASN A 326 -9.03 5.29 2.66
N GLU A 327 -7.96 5.79 3.28
CA GLU A 327 -7.24 5.05 4.31
C GLU A 327 -7.98 4.91 5.64
N GLY A 328 -8.68 5.96 6.07
CA GLY A 328 -9.45 5.92 7.31
C GLY A 328 -10.60 4.92 7.23
N TRP A 329 -11.31 4.88 6.11
CA TRP A 329 -12.36 3.89 5.86
C TRP A 329 -11.78 2.47 5.71
N THR A 330 -10.66 2.33 5.00
CA THR A 330 -9.98 1.04 4.87
C THR A 330 -9.54 0.49 6.21
N THR A 331 -8.79 1.26 7.00
CA THR A 331 -8.34 0.84 8.34
C THR A 331 -9.52 0.60 9.29
N TYR A 332 -10.58 1.41 9.22
CA TYR A 332 -11.79 1.18 10.02
C TYR A 332 -12.42 -0.18 9.71
N PHE A 333 -12.58 -0.51 8.42
CA PHE A 333 -13.29 -1.70 7.99
C PHE A 333 -12.40 -2.96 8.02
N GLU A 334 -11.09 -2.84 7.80
CA GLU A 334 -10.09 -3.86 8.11
C GLU A 334 -10.27 -4.33 9.57
N ARG A 335 -10.39 -3.39 10.51
CA ARG A 335 -10.58 -3.70 11.94
C ARG A 335 -11.96 -4.31 12.24
N VAL A 336 -12.98 -4.02 11.43
CA VAL A 336 -14.27 -4.73 11.48
C VAL A 336 -14.11 -6.17 11.02
N LEU A 337 -13.35 -6.43 9.96
CA LEU A 337 -13.06 -7.80 9.51
C LEU A 337 -12.26 -8.57 10.57
N GLN A 338 -11.23 -7.96 11.15
CA GLN A 338 -10.46 -8.55 12.26
C GLN A 338 -11.37 -8.94 13.44
N GLN A 339 -12.38 -8.12 13.78
CA GLN A 339 -13.38 -8.48 14.79
C GLN A 339 -14.14 -9.75 14.43
N VAL A 340 -14.60 -9.85 13.18
CA VAL A 340 -15.42 -10.99 12.71
C VAL A 340 -14.60 -12.28 12.68
N LEU A 341 -13.34 -12.18 12.32
CA LEU A 341 -12.46 -13.33 12.06
C LEU A 341 -11.73 -13.81 13.32
N HIS A 342 -11.27 -12.87 14.15
CA HIS A 342 -10.41 -13.13 15.31
C HIS A 342 -11.11 -12.91 16.65
N GLY A 343 -12.34 -12.39 16.63
CA GLY A 343 -13.18 -12.14 17.80
C GLY A 343 -13.23 -10.67 18.26
N PRO A 344 -14.16 -10.33 19.17
CA PRO A 344 -14.48 -8.94 19.54
C PRO A 344 -13.29 -8.13 20.05
N LEU A 345 -12.37 -8.77 20.80
CA LEU A 345 -11.21 -8.10 21.38
C LEU A 345 -10.16 -7.69 20.33
N ALA A 346 -10.14 -8.34 19.16
CA ALA A 346 -9.11 -8.10 18.14
C ALA A 346 -9.18 -6.68 17.58
N ARG A 347 -10.39 -6.13 17.45
CA ARG A 347 -10.61 -4.79 16.90
C ARG A 347 -10.06 -3.69 17.78
N ASP A 348 -10.45 -3.67 19.05
CA ASP A 348 -9.96 -2.69 20.01
C ASP A 348 -8.44 -2.83 20.22
N PHE A 349 -7.94 -4.08 20.21
CA PHE A 349 -6.50 -4.31 20.29
C PHE A 349 -5.74 -3.74 19.08
N SER A 350 -6.29 -3.85 17.87
CA SER A 350 -5.73 -3.22 16.66
C SER A 350 -5.71 -1.69 16.76
N TYR A 351 -6.74 -1.06 17.34
CA TYR A 351 -6.73 0.39 17.63
C TYR A 351 -5.66 0.80 18.67
N ILE A 352 -5.42 -0.03 19.70
CA ILE A 352 -4.37 0.22 20.68
C ILE A 352 -2.99 0.23 20.01
N ILE A 353 -2.71 -0.72 19.11
CA ILE A 353 -1.45 -0.76 18.35
C ILE A 353 -1.34 0.46 17.44
N GLY A 354 -2.40 0.78 16.70
CA GLY A 354 -2.48 1.95 15.83
C GLY A 354 -2.25 3.28 16.54
N SER A 355 -2.66 3.38 17.82
CA SER A 355 -2.50 4.61 18.62
C SER A 355 -1.03 5.03 18.76
N LYS A 356 -0.10 4.08 18.85
CA LYS A 356 1.33 4.37 18.89
C LYS A 356 1.82 4.91 17.54
N ALA A 357 1.46 4.25 16.44
CA ALA A 357 1.83 4.68 15.08
C ALA A 357 1.30 6.09 14.77
N LEU A 358 0.08 6.40 15.23
CA LEU A 358 -0.50 7.73 15.14
C LEU A 358 0.33 8.77 15.89
N VAL A 359 0.63 8.53 17.18
CA VAL A 359 1.39 9.49 18.00
C VAL A 359 2.79 9.73 17.42
N ASP A 360 3.47 8.67 16.98
CA ASP A 360 4.80 8.79 16.37
C ASP A 360 4.74 9.60 15.05
N SER A 361 3.69 9.42 14.24
CA SER A 361 3.47 10.21 13.02
C SER A 361 3.13 11.67 13.31
N LEU A 362 2.28 11.94 14.30
CA LEU A 362 1.94 13.31 14.72
C LEU A 362 3.20 14.05 15.19
N ARG A 363 4.07 13.39 15.97
CA ARG A 363 5.35 13.95 16.41
C ARG A 363 6.27 14.28 15.23
N ALA A 364 6.33 13.42 14.22
CA ALA A 364 7.15 13.65 13.03
C ALA A 364 6.76 14.92 12.26
N TYR A 365 5.50 15.37 12.37
CA TYR A 365 4.99 16.59 11.76
C TYR A 365 4.80 17.77 12.72
N GLU A 366 5.38 17.76 13.92
CA GLU A 366 5.32 18.92 14.83
C GLU A 366 5.83 20.23 14.19
N SER A 367 6.83 20.13 13.31
CA SER A 367 7.36 21.28 12.56
C SER A 367 6.55 21.65 11.31
N ARG A 368 5.61 20.80 10.90
CA ARG A 368 4.74 20.96 9.71
C ARG A 368 3.31 20.56 10.07
N PRO A 369 2.65 21.24 11.02
CA PRO A 369 1.43 20.74 11.66
C PRO A 369 0.23 20.61 10.72
N LYS A 370 0.24 21.25 9.53
CA LYS A 370 -0.78 21.01 8.50
C LYS A 370 -0.89 19.54 8.07
N TYR A 371 0.21 18.77 8.13
CA TYR A 371 0.21 17.33 7.82
C TYR A 371 -0.32 16.46 8.97
N GLN A 372 -0.68 17.04 10.12
CA GLN A 372 -1.38 16.36 11.22
C GLN A 372 -2.90 16.30 11.03
N ARG A 373 -3.42 17.01 10.03
CA ARG A 373 -4.85 17.13 9.72
C ARG A 373 -5.34 15.92 8.92
N LEU A 374 -6.64 15.62 9.00
CA LEU A 374 -7.26 14.63 8.09
C LEU A 374 -7.52 15.24 6.72
N VAL A 375 -7.94 16.51 6.71
CA VAL A 375 -8.08 17.31 5.50
C VAL A 375 -6.90 18.27 5.43
N ILE A 376 -6.02 18.02 4.48
CA ILE A 376 -4.79 18.78 4.28
C ILE A 376 -5.03 19.77 3.14
N ASP A 377 -4.73 21.03 3.39
CA ASP A 377 -4.72 22.08 2.36
C ASP A 377 -3.38 22.00 1.63
N PHE A 378 -3.39 21.43 0.43
CA PHE A 378 -2.23 21.36 -0.46
C PHE A 378 -2.20 22.57 -1.39
N GLU A 379 -1.04 23.19 -1.52
CA GLU A 379 -0.78 24.18 -2.57
C GLU A 379 -0.66 23.51 -3.94
N TYR A 380 -0.90 24.27 -5.01
CA TYR A 380 -0.71 23.76 -6.38
C TYR A 380 0.74 23.29 -6.59
N GLY A 381 0.90 22.02 -6.96
CA GLY A 381 2.19 21.39 -7.17
C GLY A 381 2.92 20.95 -5.89
N GLU A 382 2.29 21.06 -4.72
CA GLU A 382 2.83 20.48 -3.48
C GLU A 382 2.86 18.95 -3.56
N ASP A 383 3.95 18.33 -3.09
CA ASP A 383 4.15 16.89 -3.17
C ASP A 383 3.29 16.14 -2.13
N PRO A 384 2.34 15.27 -2.55
CA PRO A 384 1.55 14.49 -1.60
C PRO A 384 2.38 13.52 -0.75
N ASP A 385 3.53 13.07 -1.24
CA ASP A 385 4.40 12.16 -0.49
C ASP A 385 4.98 12.83 0.76
N ASP A 386 5.07 14.16 0.80
CA ASP A 386 5.52 14.90 1.99
C ASP A 386 4.55 14.79 3.18
N ALA A 387 3.29 14.41 2.92
CA ALA A 387 2.25 14.21 3.92
C ALA A 387 2.03 12.72 4.28
N TYR A 388 2.60 11.79 3.50
CA TYR A 388 2.40 10.36 3.72
C TYR A 388 2.82 9.93 5.13
N SER A 389 1.92 9.28 5.86
CA SER A 389 2.10 8.86 7.25
C SER A 389 0.96 7.98 7.72
N SER A 390 1.01 7.51 8.97
CA SER A 390 -0.11 6.77 9.59
C SER A 390 -1.28 7.67 10.03
N ILE A 391 -1.20 8.99 9.87
CA ILE A 391 -2.28 9.92 10.31
C ILE A 391 -3.61 9.69 9.56
N PRO A 392 -3.67 9.72 8.21
CA PRO A 392 -4.93 9.49 7.48
C PRO A 392 -5.58 8.14 7.80
N TYR A 393 -4.75 7.10 8.03
CA TYR A 393 -5.16 5.77 8.48
C TYR A 393 -5.77 5.81 9.88
N GLU A 394 -4.95 6.18 10.87
CA GLU A 394 -5.28 5.97 12.28
C GLU A 394 -6.22 7.03 12.86
N LYS A 395 -6.01 8.31 12.49
CA LYS A 395 -6.92 9.38 12.90
C LYS A 395 -8.25 9.26 12.14
N GLY A 396 -8.22 8.82 10.87
CA GLY A 396 -9.42 8.59 10.07
C GLY A 396 -10.25 7.42 10.60
N ALA A 397 -9.62 6.28 10.89
CA ALA A 397 -10.32 5.13 11.47
C ALA A 397 -10.89 5.45 12.86
N ASN A 398 -10.15 6.17 13.71
CA ASN A 398 -10.66 6.61 15.00
C ASN A 398 -11.83 7.58 14.88
N PHE A 399 -11.84 8.43 13.86
CA PHE A 399 -12.96 9.31 13.60
C PHE A 399 -14.22 8.52 13.25
N LEU A 400 -14.09 7.50 12.39
CA LEU A 400 -15.20 6.61 12.04
C LEU A 400 -15.66 5.77 13.23
N LEU A 401 -14.74 5.26 14.07
CA LEU A 401 -15.08 4.56 15.31
C LEU A 401 -15.82 5.47 16.30
N TYR A 402 -15.40 6.73 16.43
CA TYR A 402 -16.10 7.72 17.23
C TYR A 402 -17.53 7.92 16.71
N LEU A 403 -17.71 8.14 15.40
CA LEU A 403 -19.03 8.29 14.80
C LEU A 403 -19.89 7.05 15.00
N GLU A 404 -19.36 5.85 14.78
CA GLU A 404 -20.05 4.57 15.06
C GLU A 404 -20.61 4.55 16.48
N ARG A 405 -19.77 4.79 17.48
CA ARG A 405 -20.16 4.73 18.90
C ARG A 405 -21.23 5.76 19.24
N GLN A 406 -21.08 6.99 18.76
CA GLN A 406 -22.07 8.04 19.00
C GLN A 406 -23.40 7.78 18.28
N LEU A 407 -23.36 7.15 17.11
CA LEU A 407 -24.54 6.89 16.29
C LEU A 407 -25.29 5.61 16.68
N GLY A 408 -24.84 4.89 17.71
CA GLY A 408 -25.55 3.73 18.26
C GLY A 408 -24.88 2.38 17.98
N GLY A 409 -23.58 2.38 17.67
CA GLY A 409 -22.75 1.18 17.55
C GLY A 409 -22.72 0.57 16.14
N LEU A 410 -21.96 -0.52 16.04
CA LEU A 410 -21.57 -1.15 14.78
C LEU A 410 -22.76 -1.51 13.89
N ASP A 411 -23.82 -2.14 14.42
CA ASP A 411 -24.99 -2.57 13.62
C ASP A 411 -25.72 -1.40 12.93
N VAL A 412 -25.72 -0.23 13.56
CA VAL A 412 -26.30 0.99 12.97
C VAL A 412 -25.36 1.53 11.90
N PHE A 413 -24.07 1.60 12.21
CA PHE A 413 -23.08 2.20 11.32
C PHE A 413 -22.78 1.33 10.08
N LEU A 414 -22.88 0.01 10.18
CA LEU A 414 -22.74 -0.89 9.02
C LEU A 414 -23.84 -0.67 7.99
N LYS A 415 -25.08 -0.39 8.41
CA LYS A 415 -26.16 -0.04 7.46
C LYS A 415 -25.85 1.26 6.71
N TYR A 416 -25.25 2.24 7.40
CA TYR A 416 -24.75 3.44 6.75
C TYR A 416 -23.59 3.14 5.79
N ALA A 417 -22.61 2.33 6.20
CA ALA A 417 -21.48 1.94 5.36
C ALA A 417 -21.96 1.25 4.06
N GLN A 418 -22.96 0.35 4.15
CA GLN A 418 -23.58 -0.26 2.97
C GLN A 418 -24.21 0.77 2.03
N ASP A 419 -24.94 1.76 2.57
CA ASP A 419 -25.56 2.82 1.77
C ASP A 419 -24.51 3.75 1.13
N TYR A 420 -23.47 4.08 1.89
CA TYR A 420 -22.32 4.85 1.43
C TYR A 420 -21.63 4.17 0.24
N VAL A 421 -21.31 2.87 0.35
CA VAL A 421 -20.72 2.10 -0.75
C VAL A 421 -21.67 2.04 -1.95
N LYS A 422 -22.96 1.74 -1.75
CA LYS A 422 -23.95 1.71 -2.85
C LYS A 422 -24.08 3.04 -3.57
N THR A 423 -23.95 4.15 -2.85
CA THR A 423 -24.13 5.50 -3.39
C THR A 423 -22.93 5.97 -4.24
N PHE A 424 -21.71 5.61 -3.82
CA PHE A 424 -20.48 6.18 -4.36
C PHE A 424 -19.55 5.20 -5.07
N VAL A 425 -19.84 3.90 -5.10
CA VAL A 425 -19.05 2.96 -5.91
C VAL A 425 -18.96 3.46 -7.36
N GLY A 426 -17.75 3.47 -7.92
CA GLY A 426 -17.46 4.03 -9.24
C GLY A 426 -17.32 5.55 -9.28
N LYS A 427 -17.29 6.25 -8.14
CA LYS A 427 -17.13 7.72 -8.07
C LYS A 427 -15.90 8.12 -7.26
N SER A 428 -15.51 9.38 -7.44
CA SER A 428 -14.50 10.05 -6.61
C SER A 428 -15.14 11.18 -5.82
N ILE A 429 -14.86 11.30 -4.52
CA ILE A 429 -15.55 12.24 -3.62
C ILE A 429 -14.60 12.97 -2.67
N GLY A 430 -14.99 14.16 -2.22
CA GLY A 430 -14.31 14.87 -1.14
C GLY A 430 -15.02 14.71 0.21
N THR A 431 -14.34 15.14 1.27
CA THR A 431 -14.85 15.11 2.65
C THR A 431 -16.23 15.72 2.81
N GLU A 432 -16.50 16.87 2.18
CA GLU A 432 -17.81 17.53 2.29
C GLU A 432 -18.94 16.75 1.61
N THR A 433 -18.65 16.06 0.50
CA THR A 433 -19.61 15.17 -0.17
C THR A 433 -19.95 13.98 0.74
N TRP A 434 -18.93 13.37 1.34
CA TRP A 434 -19.10 12.28 2.31
C TRP A 434 -19.92 12.74 3.53
N LYS A 435 -19.55 13.87 4.14
CA LYS A 435 -20.25 14.43 5.30
C LYS A 435 -21.71 14.77 4.97
N THR A 436 -21.97 15.38 3.81
CA THR A 436 -23.33 15.67 3.35
C THR A 436 -24.17 14.40 3.20
N HIS A 437 -23.58 13.33 2.67
CA HIS A 437 -24.24 12.03 2.56
C HIS A 437 -24.52 11.41 3.93
N LEU A 438 -23.57 11.44 4.86
CA LEU A 438 -23.76 10.98 6.25
C LEU A 438 -24.98 11.64 6.91
N TYR A 439 -25.04 12.97 6.85
CA TYR A 439 -26.17 13.73 7.38
C TYR A 439 -27.49 13.39 6.68
N SER A 440 -27.46 13.24 5.36
CA SER A 440 -28.66 12.91 4.57
C SER A 440 -29.19 11.51 4.92
N TYR A 441 -28.30 10.54 5.09
CA TYR A 441 -28.65 9.19 5.50
C TYR A 441 -29.31 9.17 6.88
N PHE A 442 -28.71 9.82 7.88
CA PHE A 442 -29.24 9.80 9.25
C PHE A 442 -30.50 10.66 9.42
N ARG A 443 -30.70 11.71 8.60
CA ARG A 443 -32.01 12.39 8.52
C ARG A 443 -33.11 11.46 8.01
N ALA A 444 -32.80 10.65 7.00
CA ALA A 444 -33.79 9.74 6.40
C ALA A 444 -34.04 8.48 7.23
N ASN A 445 -33.02 7.95 7.92
CA ASN A 445 -33.07 6.61 8.53
C ASN A 445 -32.84 6.59 10.05
N GLY A 446 -32.24 7.63 10.63
CA GLY A 446 -31.81 7.68 12.03
C GLY A 446 -32.67 8.53 12.97
N GLY A 447 -33.53 9.40 12.41
CA GLY A 447 -34.36 10.33 13.19
C GLY A 447 -33.60 11.53 13.75
N GLU A 448 -34.32 12.46 14.39
CA GLU A 448 -33.77 13.72 14.90
C GLU A 448 -32.66 13.51 15.95
N GLU A 449 -32.72 12.42 16.72
CA GLU A 449 -31.70 12.09 17.72
C GLU A 449 -30.31 11.88 17.10
N LYS A 450 -30.22 11.11 16.00
CA LYS A 450 -28.93 10.86 15.33
C LYS A 450 -28.42 12.11 14.62
N VAL A 451 -29.31 12.96 14.13
CA VAL A 451 -28.93 14.26 13.56
C VAL A 451 -28.38 15.18 14.64
N ALA A 452 -29.01 15.26 15.81
CA ALA A 452 -28.52 16.03 16.95
C ALA A 452 -27.15 15.52 17.43
N VAL A 453 -26.91 14.20 17.40
CA VAL A 453 -25.58 13.63 17.62
C VAL A 453 -24.57 14.16 16.61
N LEU A 454 -24.87 14.13 15.31
CA LEU A 454 -23.97 14.65 14.26
C LEU A 454 -23.70 16.16 14.44
N ASP A 455 -24.71 16.94 14.81
CA ASP A 455 -24.61 18.37 15.09
C ASP A 455 -23.73 18.67 16.31
N SER A 456 -23.61 17.73 17.26
CA SER A 456 -22.72 17.85 18.41
C SER A 456 -21.24 17.54 18.10
N VAL A 457 -20.95 16.93 16.96
CA VAL A 457 -19.58 16.55 16.58
C VAL A 457 -18.75 17.82 16.31
N ASN A 458 -17.60 17.93 16.96
CA ASN A 458 -16.62 18.96 16.63
C ASN A 458 -15.87 18.60 15.33
N TRP A 459 -16.53 18.83 14.20
CA TRP A 459 -16.02 18.51 12.86
C TRP A 459 -14.68 19.16 12.58
N ASP A 460 -14.49 20.42 12.99
CA ASP A 460 -13.25 21.14 12.72
C ASP A 460 -12.07 20.54 13.47
N ALA A 461 -12.26 20.12 14.72
CA ALA A 461 -11.21 19.45 15.48
C ALA A 461 -10.81 18.09 14.86
N TRP A 462 -11.77 17.33 14.34
CA TRP A 462 -11.46 16.05 13.67
C TRP A 462 -10.78 16.25 12.32
N LEU A 463 -11.34 17.11 11.47
CA LEU A 463 -10.90 17.28 10.09
C LEU A 463 -9.63 18.13 9.97
N TYR A 464 -9.55 19.21 10.74
CA TYR A 464 -8.50 20.24 10.63
C TYR A 464 -7.67 20.42 11.90
N GLY A 465 -7.98 19.71 12.99
CA GLY A 465 -7.26 19.83 14.26
C GLY A 465 -5.82 19.34 14.16
N GLU A 466 -4.92 20.08 14.80
CA GLU A 466 -3.48 19.82 14.90
C GLU A 466 -3.12 19.42 16.35
N GLY A 467 -1.91 18.89 16.54
CA GLY A 467 -1.38 18.47 17.83
C GLY A 467 -1.22 16.95 17.97
N LEU A 468 -0.77 16.53 19.15
CA LEU A 468 -0.36 15.14 19.42
C LEU A 468 -1.47 14.24 19.97
N LYS A 469 -2.71 14.73 20.02
CA LYS A 469 -3.85 14.03 20.60
C LYS A 469 -5.06 14.10 19.67
N LEU A 470 -5.89 13.07 19.73
CA LEU A 470 -7.22 13.09 19.11
C LEU A 470 -8.12 14.13 19.81
N PRO A 471 -9.17 14.64 19.12
CA PRO A 471 -10.12 15.59 19.69
C PRO A 471 -10.87 15.06 20.92
N VAL A 472 -11.00 13.73 21.02
CA VAL A 472 -11.63 13.02 22.13
C VAL A 472 -10.69 11.91 22.59
N GLU A 473 -10.75 11.58 23.88
CA GLU A 473 -10.07 10.41 24.41
C GLU A 473 -10.85 9.15 24.03
N MET A 474 -10.23 8.29 23.24
CA MET A 474 -10.84 7.04 22.78
C MET A 474 -10.60 5.95 23.83
N GLU A 475 -11.69 5.33 24.27
CA GLU A 475 -11.63 4.16 25.16
C GLU A 475 -11.58 2.87 24.34
N TYR A 476 -10.69 1.94 24.66
CA TYR A 476 -10.60 0.63 24.00
C TYR A 476 -10.61 -0.47 25.05
N ASP A 477 -11.14 -1.64 24.70
CA ASP A 477 -10.92 -2.84 25.50
C ASP A 477 -9.42 -3.20 25.50
N THR A 478 -8.79 -3.14 26.67
CA THR A 478 -7.35 -3.40 26.83
C THR A 478 -7.03 -4.86 27.17
N THR A 479 -8.00 -5.78 27.19
CA THR A 479 -7.82 -7.15 27.71
C THR A 479 -6.61 -7.87 27.11
N LEU A 480 -6.43 -7.82 25.79
CA LEU A 480 -5.27 -8.44 25.12
C LEU A 480 -3.96 -7.69 25.39
N ALA A 481 -4.00 -6.36 25.47
CA ALA A 481 -2.84 -5.53 25.75
C ALA A 481 -2.35 -5.68 27.21
N THR A 482 -3.29 -5.82 28.16
CA THR A 482 -2.98 -6.01 29.59
C THR A 482 -2.09 -7.23 29.82
N GLN A 483 -2.34 -8.35 29.14
CA GLN A 483 -1.48 -9.55 29.25
C GLN A 483 -0.02 -9.25 28.85
N ALA A 484 0.17 -8.53 27.73
CA ALA A 484 1.48 -8.08 27.27
C ALA A 484 2.14 -7.11 28.26
N PHE A 485 1.37 -6.17 28.81
CA PHE A 485 1.86 -5.19 29.78
C PHE A 485 2.26 -5.83 31.11
N GLU A 486 1.47 -6.79 31.62
CA GLU A 486 1.76 -7.53 32.85
C GLU A 486 3.03 -8.37 32.72
N LEU A 487 3.23 -9.05 31.59
CA LEU A 487 4.46 -9.79 31.36
C LEU A 487 5.67 -8.86 31.26
N ALA A 488 5.54 -7.72 30.56
CA ALA A 488 6.61 -6.72 30.49
C ALA A 488 6.96 -6.17 31.88
N ALA A 489 5.96 -5.92 32.73
CA ALA A 489 6.15 -5.47 34.10
C ALA A 489 6.85 -6.53 34.98
N ARG A 490 6.53 -7.82 34.79
CA ARG A 490 7.24 -8.92 35.47
C ARG A 490 8.72 -8.95 35.12
N TRP A 491 9.07 -8.83 33.83
CA TRP A 491 10.47 -8.75 33.38
C TRP A 491 11.18 -7.49 33.89
N ASP A 492 10.48 -6.36 33.94
CA ASP A 492 11.00 -5.12 34.53
C ASP A 492 11.31 -5.27 36.02
N ALA A 493 10.43 -5.92 36.78
CA ALA A 493 10.61 -6.15 38.20
C ALA A 493 11.79 -7.09 38.51
N SER A 494 12.07 -8.05 37.62
CA SER A 494 13.10 -9.07 37.86
C SER A 494 14.54 -8.59 37.65
N ARG A 495 14.78 -7.35 37.15
CA ARG A 495 16.11 -6.85 36.73
C ARG A 495 17.28 -7.07 37.70
N ARG A 496 17.02 -7.22 38.99
CA ARG A 496 18.05 -7.42 40.03
C ARG A 496 18.13 -8.87 40.53
N GLU A 497 17.26 -9.73 40.03
CA GLU A 497 17.22 -11.15 40.38
C GLU A 497 18.31 -11.91 39.63
N ASN A 498 18.74 -13.03 40.23
CA ASN A 498 19.65 -13.95 39.55
C ASN A 498 18.86 -14.68 38.45
N VAL A 499 19.40 -14.70 37.23
CA VAL A 499 18.74 -15.33 36.06
C VAL A 499 18.40 -16.80 36.27
N HIS A 500 19.14 -17.51 37.12
CA HIS A 500 18.86 -18.91 37.46
C HIS A 500 17.63 -19.11 38.35
N HIS A 501 17.08 -18.03 38.93
CA HIS A 501 15.89 -18.06 39.79
C HIS A 501 14.67 -17.42 39.12
N LEU A 502 14.79 -16.96 37.87
CA LEU A 502 13.67 -16.37 37.16
C LEU A 502 12.58 -17.41 36.91
N ASN A 503 11.35 -17.05 37.26
CA ASN A 503 10.17 -17.89 37.03
C ASN A 503 9.44 -17.46 35.74
N PHE A 504 10.12 -17.61 34.62
CA PHE A 504 9.57 -17.41 33.27
C PHE A 504 9.67 -18.71 32.48
N LYS A 505 8.72 -18.92 31.58
CA LYS A 505 8.57 -20.14 30.81
C LYS A 505 8.01 -19.80 29.43
N GLU A 506 8.33 -20.60 28.43
CA GLU A 506 7.81 -20.43 27.05
C GLU A 506 6.28 -20.26 27.04
N SER A 507 5.58 -21.00 27.91
CA SER A 507 4.12 -20.90 28.05
C SER A 507 3.58 -19.57 28.57
N ASP A 508 4.41 -18.61 29.00
CA ASP A 508 3.97 -17.25 29.34
C ASP A 508 3.40 -16.50 28.11
N ILE A 509 3.86 -16.86 26.90
CA ILE A 509 3.38 -16.29 25.62
C ILE A 509 2.62 -17.31 24.77
N ALA A 510 2.29 -18.48 25.32
CA ALA A 510 1.57 -19.51 24.57
C ALA A 510 0.15 -19.01 24.19
N GLY A 511 -0.19 -19.16 22.90
CA GLY A 511 -1.48 -18.72 22.36
C GLY A 511 -1.56 -17.22 22.07
N TRP A 512 -0.49 -16.46 22.27
CA TRP A 512 -0.44 -15.07 21.87
C TRP A 512 -0.35 -14.93 20.35
N ASN A 513 -1.09 -13.97 19.81
CA ASN A 513 -0.93 -13.58 18.41
C ASN A 513 0.30 -12.67 18.23
N THR A 514 0.70 -12.44 16.97
CA THR A 514 1.82 -11.56 16.62
C THR A 514 1.70 -10.17 17.25
N ASN A 515 0.49 -9.62 17.26
CA ASN A 515 0.22 -8.30 17.81
C ASN A 515 0.49 -8.22 19.33
N GLN A 516 0.18 -9.26 20.11
CA GLN A 516 0.52 -9.33 21.54
C GLN A 516 2.03 -9.40 21.76
N LEU A 517 2.75 -10.16 20.93
CA LEU A 517 4.22 -10.20 20.98
C LEU A 517 4.84 -8.83 20.65
N ILE A 518 4.32 -8.14 19.63
CA ILE A 518 4.75 -6.78 19.27
C ILE A 518 4.54 -5.83 20.46
N VAL A 519 3.33 -5.81 21.03
CA VAL A 519 3.00 -4.93 22.17
C VAL A 519 3.89 -5.22 23.38
N PHE A 520 4.18 -6.49 23.65
CA PHE A 520 5.08 -6.89 24.73
C PHE A 520 6.52 -6.39 24.51
N LEU A 521 7.08 -6.62 23.31
CA LEU A 521 8.43 -6.19 22.97
C LEU A 521 8.56 -4.66 22.93
N GLU A 522 7.59 -3.95 22.35
CA GLU A 522 7.57 -2.48 22.35
C GLU A 522 7.44 -1.92 23.77
N LYS A 523 6.62 -2.54 24.62
CA LYS A 523 6.49 -2.13 26.02
C LYS A 523 7.82 -2.32 26.76
N LEU A 524 8.50 -3.44 26.57
CA LEU A 524 9.84 -3.68 27.13
C LEU A 524 10.91 -2.73 26.55
N GLY A 525 10.79 -2.34 25.27
CA GLY A 525 11.68 -1.36 24.66
C GLY A 525 11.45 0.08 25.14
N SER A 526 10.25 0.37 25.68
CA SER A 526 9.88 1.70 26.18
C SER A 526 10.38 2.01 27.61
N ILE A 527 10.84 1.00 28.34
CA ILE A 527 11.40 1.11 29.69
C ILE A 527 12.94 1.13 29.63
N ALA A 528 13.60 1.27 30.78
CA ALA A 528 15.07 1.21 30.82
C ALA A 528 15.59 -0.13 30.21
N PRO A 529 16.72 -0.17 29.50
CA PRO A 529 17.22 -1.42 28.94
C PRO A 529 17.46 -2.51 30.02
N LEU A 530 17.03 -3.74 29.75
CA LEU A 530 17.24 -4.89 30.66
C LEU A 530 18.74 -5.22 30.79
N PRO A 531 19.21 -5.77 31.92
CA PRO A 531 20.58 -6.27 32.03
C PRO A 531 20.89 -7.32 30.96
N ALA A 532 22.15 -7.43 30.53
CA ALA A 532 22.55 -8.37 29.48
C ALA A 532 22.10 -9.81 29.76
N THR A 533 22.24 -10.27 31.01
CA THR A 533 21.82 -11.62 31.43
C THR A 533 20.32 -11.85 31.25
N HIS A 534 19.49 -10.82 31.43
CA HIS A 534 18.04 -10.92 31.24
C HIS A 534 17.66 -10.91 29.76
N VAL A 535 18.37 -10.16 28.92
CA VAL A 535 18.14 -10.19 27.47
C VAL A 535 18.49 -11.57 26.90
N HIS A 536 19.57 -12.19 27.37
CA HIS A 536 19.89 -13.59 27.05
C HIS A 536 18.79 -14.54 27.53
N ALA A 537 18.37 -14.47 28.79
CA ALA A 537 17.30 -15.32 29.31
C ALA A 537 15.97 -15.15 28.54
N LEU A 538 15.60 -13.90 28.21
CA LEU A 538 14.42 -13.58 27.40
C LEU A 538 14.50 -14.24 26.01
N THR A 539 15.70 -14.25 25.41
CA THR A 539 15.95 -14.91 24.12
C THR A 539 15.82 -16.42 24.24
N ASP A 540 16.45 -17.01 25.26
CA ASP A 540 16.50 -18.46 25.44
C ASP A 540 15.12 -19.05 25.76
N ILE A 541 14.28 -18.29 26.47
CA ILE A 541 12.95 -18.74 26.91
C ILE A 541 11.90 -18.57 25.79
N TYR A 542 11.96 -17.49 25.01
CA TYR A 542 10.94 -17.16 24.01
C TYR A 542 11.39 -17.28 22.56
N HIS A 543 12.65 -17.66 22.32
CA HIS A 543 13.22 -17.94 20.99
C HIS A 543 13.09 -16.78 19.98
N PHE A 544 13.07 -15.52 20.44
CA PHE A 544 12.87 -14.37 19.54
C PHE A 544 13.96 -14.21 18.46
N ASN A 545 15.16 -14.73 18.69
CA ASN A 545 16.24 -14.70 17.69
C ASN A 545 16.00 -15.67 16.51
N GLU A 546 15.06 -16.60 16.64
CA GLU A 546 14.73 -17.64 15.64
C GLU A 546 13.41 -17.35 14.92
N THR A 547 12.74 -16.24 15.24
CA THR A 547 11.43 -15.91 14.66
C THR A 547 11.51 -15.66 13.16
N LYS A 548 10.57 -16.24 12.41
CA LYS A 548 10.35 -15.94 10.99
C LYS A 548 9.40 -14.76 10.78
N ASN A 549 8.75 -14.30 11.83
CA ASN A 549 7.85 -13.17 11.77
C ASN A 549 8.65 -11.87 11.75
N ALA A 550 8.65 -11.19 10.59
CA ALA A 550 9.43 -9.98 10.38
C ALA A 550 9.09 -8.83 11.35
N GLU A 551 7.83 -8.72 11.76
CA GLU A 551 7.41 -7.71 12.74
C GLU A 551 7.99 -8.02 14.12
N VAL A 552 7.87 -9.27 14.60
CA VAL A 552 8.45 -9.67 15.90
C VAL A 552 9.98 -9.51 15.88
N GLY A 553 10.64 -9.95 14.81
CA GLY A 553 12.09 -9.85 14.68
C GLY A 553 12.59 -8.40 14.69
N LEU A 554 11.88 -7.45 14.04
CA LEU A 554 12.23 -6.03 14.11
C LEU A 554 12.25 -5.52 15.55
N ARG A 555 11.15 -5.73 16.29
CA ARG A 555 11.02 -5.21 17.66
C ARG A 555 12.01 -5.90 18.60
N TRP A 556 12.27 -7.18 18.36
CA TRP A 556 13.30 -7.92 19.07
C TRP A 556 14.69 -7.30 18.88
N PHE A 557 15.13 -7.07 17.65
CA PHE A 557 16.46 -6.51 17.40
C PHE A 557 16.57 -5.04 17.79
N GLU A 558 15.50 -4.25 17.68
CA GLU A 558 15.47 -2.89 18.24
C GLU A 558 15.67 -2.89 19.76
N LEU A 559 15.07 -3.85 20.48
CA LEU A 559 15.24 -4.02 21.92
C LEU A 559 16.65 -4.53 22.28
N ALA A 560 17.12 -5.58 21.61
CA ALA A 560 18.39 -6.22 21.92
C ALA A 560 19.59 -5.30 21.65
N LEU A 561 19.58 -4.54 20.55
CA LEU A 561 20.71 -3.72 20.10
C LEU A 561 20.83 -2.37 20.83
N ILE A 562 19.83 -1.96 21.62
CA ILE A 562 19.95 -0.82 22.54
C ILE A 562 20.29 -1.25 23.97
N SER A 563 20.38 -2.56 24.22
CA SER A 563 20.64 -3.13 25.53
C SER A 563 22.13 -3.29 25.84
N PRO A 564 22.51 -3.55 27.11
CA PRO A 564 23.87 -3.95 27.46
C PRO A 564 24.36 -5.25 26.80
N ALA A 565 23.47 -6.07 26.20
CA ALA A 565 23.85 -7.26 25.42
C ALA A 565 24.03 -6.99 23.91
N ALA A 566 23.98 -5.73 23.47
CA ALA A 566 23.92 -5.39 22.06
C ALA A 566 25.01 -6.03 21.18
N THR A 567 26.25 -6.10 21.68
CA THR A 567 27.37 -6.71 20.95
C THR A 567 27.16 -8.21 20.69
N ASP A 568 26.49 -8.92 21.60
CA ASP A 568 26.23 -10.35 21.48
C ASP A 568 25.19 -10.65 20.37
N PHE A 569 24.28 -9.71 20.13
CA PHE A 569 23.19 -9.85 19.15
C PHE A 569 23.47 -9.19 17.79
N ALA A 570 24.52 -8.36 17.67
CA ALA A 570 24.84 -7.64 16.45
C ALA A 570 25.03 -8.57 15.24
N GLN A 571 25.69 -9.71 15.43
CA GLN A 571 25.91 -10.70 14.37
C GLN A 571 24.61 -11.38 13.91
N SER A 572 23.71 -11.71 14.84
CA SER A 572 22.40 -12.27 14.52
C SER A 572 21.52 -11.25 13.79
N ALA A 573 21.51 -9.99 14.24
CA ALA A 573 20.78 -8.91 13.58
C ALA A 573 21.28 -8.68 12.14
N ALA A 574 22.61 -8.70 11.95
CA ALA A 574 23.22 -8.58 10.63
C ALA A 574 22.85 -9.75 9.71
N ALA A 575 22.78 -10.97 10.22
CA ALA A 575 22.33 -12.13 9.45
C ALA A 575 20.83 -12.05 9.10
N TRP A 576 20.00 -11.63 10.05
CA TRP A 576 18.55 -11.48 9.88
C TRP A 576 18.21 -10.44 8.82
N VAL A 577 18.82 -9.25 8.87
CA VAL A 577 18.49 -8.14 7.94
C VAL A 577 18.86 -8.41 6.47
N VAL A 578 19.71 -9.41 6.22
CA VAL A 578 20.08 -9.87 4.88
C VAL A 578 19.59 -11.30 4.59
N ASP A 579 18.66 -11.83 5.37
CA ASP A 579 18.11 -13.16 5.09
C ASP A 579 17.23 -13.10 3.82
N PRO A 580 17.56 -13.91 2.79
CA PRO A 580 16.80 -13.94 1.54
C PRO A 580 15.33 -14.34 1.71
N ASN A 581 14.97 -15.04 2.80
CA ASN A 581 13.62 -15.55 3.02
C ASN A 581 12.73 -14.59 3.82
N SER A 582 13.31 -13.64 4.56
CA SER A 582 12.52 -12.82 5.49
C SER A 582 12.44 -11.34 5.12
N LEU A 583 13.49 -10.71 4.52
CA LEU A 583 13.63 -9.25 4.69
C LEU A 583 14.38 -8.43 3.63
N LYS A 584 14.93 -9.02 2.57
CA LYS A 584 15.84 -8.33 1.64
C LYS A 584 15.19 -7.22 0.79
N GLY A 585 14.70 -6.11 1.37
CA GLY A 585 14.21 -4.98 0.57
C GLY A 585 13.29 -4.02 1.30
N ARG A 586 12.48 -4.51 2.25
CA ARG A 586 11.46 -3.67 2.92
C ARG A 586 12.12 -2.70 3.89
N MET A 587 12.09 -1.42 3.54
CA MET A 587 12.79 -0.35 4.26
C MET A 587 12.33 -0.18 5.71
N LYS A 588 11.08 -0.58 6.02
CA LYS A 588 10.53 -0.65 7.38
C LYS A 588 11.41 -1.48 8.31
N PHE A 589 12.02 -2.56 7.82
CA PHE A 589 12.80 -3.47 8.64
C PHE A 589 14.31 -3.22 8.49
N CYS A 590 14.80 -3.12 7.26
CA CYS A 590 16.24 -3.13 7.05
C CYS A 590 16.92 -1.85 7.53
N ARG A 591 16.33 -0.68 7.32
CA ARG A 591 16.96 0.60 7.72
C ARG A 591 17.08 0.75 9.24
N PRO A 592 16.02 0.54 10.05
CA PRO A 592 16.14 0.63 11.50
C PRO A 592 17.17 -0.34 12.07
N VAL A 593 17.17 -1.60 11.61
CA VAL A 593 18.12 -2.60 12.10
C VAL A 593 19.56 -2.28 11.69
N PHE A 594 19.81 -1.84 10.45
CA PHE A 594 21.16 -1.37 10.05
C PHE A 594 21.63 -0.19 10.91
N ARG A 595 20.76 0.77 11.22
CA ARG A 595 21.11 1.89 12.12
C ARG A 595 21.43 1.40 13.52
N CYS A 596 20.70 0.41 14.04
CA CYS A 596 20.98 -0.18 15.34
C CYS A 596 22.31 -0.92 15.35
N ILE A 597 22.59 -1.76 14.34
CA ILE A 597 23.88 -2.45 14.21
C ILE A 597 25.01 -1.43 14.09
N PHE A 598 24.85 -0.37 13.28
CA PHE A 598 25.88 0.65 13.08
C PHE A 598 26.24 1.40 14.36
N LYS A 599 25.29 1.61 15.29
CA LYS A 599 25.57 2.19 16.61
C LYS A 599 26.40 1.27 17.51
N VAL A 600 26.32 -0.05 17.29
CA VAL A 600 26.98 -1.09 18.10
C VAL A 600 28.33 -1.50 17.50
N ASP A 601 28.33 -1.85 16.21
CA ASP A 601 29.50 -2.23 15.41
C ASP A 601 29.38 -1.65 13.98
N PRO A 602 29.96 -0.45 13.75
CA PRO A 602 30.00 0.16 12.42
C PRO A 602 30.64 -0.72 11.34
N ARG A 603 31.67 -1.50 11.71
CA ARG A 603 32.41 -2.33 10.73
C ARG A 603 31.55 -3.49 10.26
N LEU A 604 30.84 -4.15 11.18
CA LEU A 604 29.89 -5.20 10.83
C LEU A 604 28.78 -4.66 9.93
N ALA A 605 28.12 -3.55 10.33
CA ALA A 605 27.04 -2.96 9.54
C ALA A 605 27.49 -2.61 8.11
N THR A 606 28.62 -1.91 7.95
CA THR A 606 29.15 -1.54 6.64
C THR A 606 29.56 -2.76 5.82
N LYS A 607 30.25 -3.75 6.42
CA LYS A 607 30.66 -4.97 5.73
C LYS A 607 29.45 -5.77 5.24
N THR A 608 28.47 -6.01 6.11
CA THR A 608 27.24 -6.74 5.76
C THR A 608 26.46 -6.04 4.65
N PHE A 609 26.36 -4.71 4.71
CA PHE A 609 25.74 -3.93 3.64
C PHE A 609 26.52 -4.08 2.33
N GLU A 610 27.84 -3.87 2.32
CA GLU A 610 28.67 -3.93 1.12
C GLU A 610 28.63 -5.31 0.43
N GLU A 611 28.64 -6.40 1.21
CA GLU A 611 28.54 -7.78 0.69
C GLU A 611 27.18 -8.09 0.07
N ASN A 612 26.12 -7.36 0.46
CA ASN A 612 24.74 -7.62 0.03
C ASN A 612 24.11 -6.47 -0.77
N LYS A 613 24.82 -5.36 -1.02
CA LYS A 613 24.25 -4.11 -1.54
C LYS A 613 23.52 -4.26 -2.88
N THR A 614 23.95 -5.20 -3.71
CA THR A 614 23.35 -5.47 -5.03
C THR A 614 22.04 -6.24 -4.94
N ALA A 615 21.74 -6.89 -3.81
CA ALA A 615 20.48 -7.59 -3.59
C ALA A 615 19.36 -6.66 -3.09
N PHE A 616 19.70 -5.47 -2.55
CA PHE A 616 18.71 -4.49 -2.14
C PHE A 616 18.14 -3.73 -3.34
N HIS A 617 16.90 -3.28 -3.19
CA HIS A 617 16.32 -2.30 -4.11
C HIS A 617 17.17 -1.02 -4.20
N PRO A 618 17.33 -0.37 -5.38
CA PRO A 618 18.14 0.84 -5.51
C PRO A 618 17.82 1.96 -4.51
N ILE A 619 16.53 2.20 -4.22
CA ILE A 619 16.12 3.21 -3.21
C ILE A 619 16.56 2.79 -1.80
N ALA A 620 16.32 1.53 -1.43
CA ALA A 620 16.74 1.01 -0.13
C ALA A 620 18.27 1.07 0.01
N ARG A 621 19.01 0.66 -1.03
CA ARG A 621 20.47 0.74 -1.11
C ARG A 621 20.98 2.15 -0.87
N LYS A 622 20.43 3.15 -1.56
CA LYS A 622 20.79 4.57 -1.40
C LYS A 622 20.55 5.06 0.03
N LEU A 623 19.39 4.73 0.59
CA LEU A 623 19.01 5.19 1.93
C LEU A 623 19.82 4.49 3.04
N ILE A 624 20.10 3.20 2.91
CA ILE A 624 20.97 2.47 3.85
C ILE A 624 22.41 2.99 3.75
N ALA A 625 22.95 3.21 2.54
CA ALA A 625 24.29 3.79 2.38
C ALA A 625 24.41 5.14 3.08
N LYS A 626 23.38 6.00 2.96
CA LYS A 626 23.28 7.26 3.70
C LYS A 626 23.21 7.04 5.21
N ASP A 627 22.38 6.11 5.68
CA ASP A 627 22.25 5.80 7.11
C ASP A 627 23.58 5.28 7.72
N LEU A 628 24.43 4.63 6.91
CA LEU A 628 25.71 4.04 7.31
C LEU A 628 26.94 4.92 7.02
N ASN A 629 26.76 6.13 6.47
CA ASN A 629 27.83 7.03 6.03
C ASN A 629 28.84 6.39 5.04
N VAL A 630 28.35 5.53 4.13
CA VAL A 630 29.17 4.89 3.10
C VAL A 630 29.02 5.64 1.78
N ALA A 631 30.12 5.91 1.08
CA ALA A 631 30.09 6.61 -0.21
C ALA A 631 29.34 5.78 -1.28
N GLU A 632 28.43 6.41 -2.02
CA GLU A 632 27.78 5.77 -3.17
C GLU A 632 28.83 5.43 -4.25
N VAL A 633 28.84 4.17 -4.69
CA VAL A 633 29.45 3.84 -5.98
C VAL A 633 28.47 4.30 -7.06
N LYS A 634 28.82 5.35 -7.79
CA LYS A 634 28.05 5.81 -8.96
C LYS A 634 28.08 4.74 -10.05
N GLY A 635 26.92 4.17 -10.37
CA GLY A 635 26.64 3.47 -11.63
C GLY A 635 27.09 2.01 -11.71
N ALA A 636 26.11 1.13 -11.92
CA ALA A 636 26.16 0.06 -12.91
C ALA A 636 24.79 0.04 -13.58
#